data_AF-A0AAE9CTU7-F1
#
_entry.id   AF-A0AAE9CTU7-F1
#
_cell.length_a   1.000
_cell.length_b   1.000
_cell.length_c   1.000
_cell.angle_alpha   90.00
_cell.angle_beta   90.00
_cell.angle_gamma   90.00
#
_symmetry.space_group_name_H-M   'P 1'
#
loop_
_entity.id
_entity.type
_entity.pdbx_description
1 polymer ?
#
loop_
_entity_poly.entity_id
_entity_poly.type
_entity_poly.pdbx_seq_one_letter_code
_entity_poly.pdbx_strand_id
1 'polypeptide(L)'
;MRHNSESSSFMLPCSSHRYQNHPPLPSTKIEVSSQQHSPASNSSSTKSEDSGLDDGPKKSVTSTVSAKPISRKSSRMSQSSGVSLPPVLEQLEHMIISDDWLGNETTTPVGLKQHVQVAKTRSREGQKLSELGRTLVTSASLKSYIDLLSSHHRQSIASWLYGSVNHVFSNLFRFSDSQVYCSDPEATISLSIRNGIGHAIKLALKSSYGTDYATKGWKAFVEQGAPVVYVSPALHMDVSSYLASEFGIADVTILPKLESDLSEIEGRIDHQQFEKILDEDLAAGKKPLILIGVVGTTILGQNDMISKILEIREKKAHFWLHITGQAIAALTFREPNNVLVHVLSQVDSMTFPIALWLGIPSAPVVTLHKSVEGYKASYREKLDSLPWWVASSYLSGKKIVDMIENAFLLSKVMLKGLSAIPEVEIVGVENPVDFANRVYKSKYTAPTVLIFKYNYVSIKNAIQHHKDLIQKNEDHDAISIAEKTLQDELEYGDYLNAWLRDGLLPESQALGIDTIELGGNYGIAFRFCPLEHAATFSSHIDHVQRFVRKLTDIMRIVESTVAAKLKFSELKDDFPSLVLLPIRNWAGIGAVCYIPSIVKETNPEDWNAIQKQQISHLNLELVHQLKSVDAAFSSGDCTRYGVSCVKFGMLSDVKDLHNLVLMVSDKGKEIENSQQYLDSLADLIRQGIEAANEALRKENDQRLQNEGMMRQLPIMGSLVNWWSPLTPESQNIRGRAFNLKTGEMQETDVLFKSKKNSDVTPPKTKNETPQIPHEPSATKEEPSQSSSEGEATVAEEVTSSSEETKPAIAAESA
;
A
#
# COMPACT_ATOMS: atom_id res chain seq x y z
N MET A 1 -35.80 28.23 -38.74
CA MET A 1 -35.28 29.19 -39.75
C MET A 1 -33.76 29.03 -39.83
N ARG A 2 -33.12 29.47 -40.93
CA ARG A 2 -31.65 29.62 -41.07
C ARG A 2 -31.26 31.01 -40.50
N HIS A 3 -30.02 31.44 -40.23
CA HIS A 3 -28.62 31.01 -40.45
C HIS A 3 -27.79 31.48 -39.19
N ASN A 4 -26.51 31.16 -38.92
CA ASN A 4 -25.48 30.43 -39.67
C ASN A 4 -24.41 29.74 -38.77
N SER A 5 -23.40 29.19 -39.44
CA SER A 5 -22.05 28.71 -39.09
C SER A 5 -21.11 29.64 -38.29
N GLU A 6 -20.23 29.03 -37.47
CA GLU A 6 -18.77 29.29 -37.56
C GLU A 6 -17.97 28.06 -37.08
N SER A 7 -16.75 27.90 -37.60
CA SER A 7 -15.95 26.67 -37.44
C SER A 7 -14.47 26.98 -37.27
N SER A 8 -13.85 26.52 -36.19
CA SER A 8 -12.40 26.65 -35.96
C SER A 8 -11.77 25.29 -35.59
N SER A 9 -10.93 24.80 -36.50
CA SER A 9 -10.08 23.63 -36.28
C SER A 9 -8.85 24.02 -35.47
N PHE A 10 -8.49 23.27 -34.43
CA PHE A 10 -7.13 23.27 -33.88
C PHE A 10 -6.58 21.84 -33.75
N MET A 11 -5.33 21.67 -34.19
CA MET A 11 -4.68 20.38 -34.39
C MET A 11 -4.02 19.85 -33.10
N LEU A 12 -4.00 18.52 -32.96
CA LEU A 12 -3.07 17.81 -32.07
C LEU A 12 -1.73 17.58 -32.81
N PRO A 13 -0.57 17.68 -32.12
CA PRO A 13 0.74 17.60 -32.78
C PRO A 13 1.22 16.15 -32.98
N CYS A 14 1.28 15.71 -34.25
CA CYS A 14 2.06 14.54 -34.64
C CYS A 14 3.53 14.90 -34.84
N SER A 15 4.43 14.40 -33.98
CA SER A 15 5.89 14.52 -34.15
C SER A 15 6.47 13.35 -34.94
N SER A 16 6.54 13.48 -36.26
CA SER A 16 7.29 12.56 -37.13
C SER A 16 8.76 13.00 -37.26
N HIS A 17 9.72 12.11 -37.01
CA HIS A 17 11.13 12.32 -37.36
C HIS A 17 11.66 11.24 -38.30
N ARG A 18 12.42 11.71 -39.30
CA ARG A 18 12.91 10.94 -40.45
C ARG A 18 14.11 10.08 -40.08
N TYR A 19 14.20 8.90 -40.65
CA TYR A 19 15.47 8.20 -40.87
C TYR A 19 16.01 8.47 -42.28
N GLN A 20 17.30 8.79 -42.40
CA GLN A 20 18.05 8.80 -43.66
C GLN A 20 19.44 8.16 -43.48
N ASN A 21 19.62 7.02 -44.16
CA ASN A 21 20.83 6.37 -44.72
C ASN A 21 22.27 6.72 -44.23
N HIS A 22 22.95 5.66 -43.72
CA HIS A 22 24.32 5.16 -44.07
C HIS A 22 25.58 6.02 -43.86
N PRO A 23 26.76 5.44 -43.45
CA PRO A 23 27.45 4.30 -44.10
C PRO A 23 28.02 3.18 -43.17
N PRO A 24 28.68 2.11 -43.69
CA PRO A 24 29.12 0.93 -42.93
C PRO A 24 30.65 0.62 -42.89
N LEU A 25 31.03 -0.47 -42.17
CA LEU A 25 32.32 -1.22 -42.12
C LEU A 25 33.43 -0.70 -41.15
N PRO A 26 34.43 -1.53 -40.73
CA PRO A 26 34.69 -2.97 -40.99
C PRO A 26 34.63 -3.86 -39.71
N SER A 27 34.20 -5.14 -39.71
CA SER A 27 34.71 -6.38 -40.33
C SER A 27 35.73 -7.20 -39.50
N THR A 28 35.42 -8.48 -39.26
CA THR A 28 36.40 -9.59 -39.17
C THR A 28 35.67 -10.92 -39.42
N LYS A 29 36.26 -11.79 -40.24
CA LYS A 29 35.75 -13.14 -40.61
C LYS A 29 36.13 -14.17 -39.51
N ILE A 30 35.58 -15.39 -39.44
CA ILE A 30 35.84 -16.59 -40.28
C ILE A 30 34.72 -17.62 -39.95
N GLU A 31 33.84 -17.98 -40.89
CA GLU A 31 33.95 -19.13 -41.82
C GLU A 31 33.95 -20.54 -41.17
N VAL A 32 32.82 -21.29 -41.30
CA VAL A 32 32.82 -22.76 -41.55
C VAL A 32 31.71 -23.08 -42.57
N SER A 33 32.01 -24.00 -43.49
CA SER A 33 31.25 -24.28 -44.71
C SER A 33 29.94 -25.07 -44.51
N SER A 34 28.97 -24.79 -45.37
CA SER A 34 27.87 -25.69 -45.75
C SER A 34 28.36 -26.96 -46.46
N GLN A 35 27.58 -28.05 -46.39
CA GLN A 35 27.00 -28.71 -47.58
C GLN A 35 25.99 -29.82 -47.20
N GLN A 36 24.87 -29.87 -47.93
CA GLN A 36 23.95 -31.02 -47.97
C GLN A 36 24.36 -31.95 -49.11
N HIS A 37 24.25 -33.26 -48.94
CA HIS A 37 23.86 -34.18 -50.03
C HIS A 37 23.26 -35.49 -49.48
N SER A 38 22.21 -35.95 -50.13
CA SER A 38 21.51 -37.25 -49.96
C SER A 38 21.98 -38.24 -51.05
N PRO A 39 21.48 -39.49 -51.16
CA PRO A 39 21.16 -40.49 -50.13
C PRO A 39 21.66 -41.94 -50.48
N ALA A 40 21.35 -42.88 -49.58
CA ALA A 40 20.94 -44.28 -49.87
C ALA A 40 21.95 -45.45 -50.05
N SER A 41 21.53 -46.56 -49.41
CA SER A 41 21.64 -47.97 -49.79
C SER A 41 22.77 -48.87 -49.23
N ASN A 42 22.33 -50.07 -48.85
CA ASN A 42 23.09 -51.32 -48.63
C ASN A 42 24.08 -51.37 -47.44
N SER A 43 24.30 -52.49 -46.74
CA SER A 43 23.55 -53.76 -46.59
C SER A 43 24.30 -54.64 -45.57
N SER A 44 23.61 -55.52 -44.82
CA SER A 44 24.15 -56.74 -44.16
C SER A 44 25.30 -56.59 -43.13
N SER A 45 25.46 -57.40 -42.08
CA SER A 45 24.63 -58.47 -41.47
C SER A 45 25.33 -58.99 -40.19
N THR A 46 24.62 -59.80 -39.38
CA THR A 46 25.17 -60.85 -38.47
C THR A 46 26.11 -60.41 -37.31
N LYS A 47 26.15 -61.01 -36.11
CA LYS A 47 25.48 -62.13 -35.40
C LYS A 47 25.50 -61.71 -33.91
N SER A 48 24.42 -61.77 -33.11
CA SER A 48 23.70 -62.92 -32.55
C SER A 48 24.47 -63.76 -31.52
N GLU A 49 23.72 -64.22 -30.52
CA GLU A 49 24.06 -65.15 -29.42
C GLU A 49 24.80 -64.55 -28.21
N ASP A 50 24.53 -64.91 -26.95
CA ASP A 50 23.38 -65.40 -26.14
C ASP A 50 24.00 -65.93 -24.81
N SER A 51 23.19 -66.07 -23.75
CA SER A 51 23.53 -66.61 -22.41
C SER A 51 24.55 -65.79 -21.57
N GLY A 52 24.49 -65.81 -20.24
CA GLY A 52 23.50 -66.39 -19.34
C GLY A 52 23.98 -66.44 -17.89
N LEU A 53 23.08 -66.10 -16.96
CA LEU A 53 22.97 -66.52 -15.54
C LEU A 53 24.19 -66.53 -14.58
N ASP A 54 23.99 -65.78 -13.49
CA ASP A 54 24.17 -66.14 -12.07
C ASP A 54 25.52 -66.12 -11.31
N ASP A 55 25.30 -65.83 -10.01
CA ASP A 55 26.10 -66.05 -8.80
C ASP A 55 27.46 -65.35 -8.58
N GLY A 56 27.51 -64.57 -7.49
CA GLY A 56 28.76 -64.24 -6.78
C GLY A 56 29.05 -65.29 -5.70
N PRO A 57 29.45 -64.89 -4.48
CA PRO A 57 30.36 -63.82 -4.09
C PRO A 57 31.61 -64.42 -3.38
N LYS A 58 32.68 -63.63 -3.12
CA LYS A 58 33.47 -63.74 -1.85
C LYS A 58 34.69 -62.80 -1.72
N LYS A 59 34.89 -62.41 -0.44
CA LYS A 59 36.16 -62.16 0.28
C LYS A 59 36.94 -60.86 0.05
N SER A 60 36.89 -60.05 1.09
CA SER A 60 37.87 -59.04 1.51
C SER A 60 39.26 -59.61 1.79
N VAL A 61 40.30 -58.79 1.61
CA VAL A 61 41.56 -58.85 2.38
C VAL A 61 41.95 -57.44 2.83
N THR A 62 42.11 -57.26 4.14
CA THR A 62 42.71 -56.10 4.82
C THR A 62 44.21 -56.01 4.52
N SER A 63 44.88 -54.84 4.49
CA SER A 63 45.42 -54.12 5.66
C SER A 63 46.26 -52.90 5.18
N THR A 64 46.93 -52.00 5.95
CA THR A 64 47.13 -51.72 7.39
C THR A 64 47.72 -50.30 7.56
N VAL A 65 47.68 -49.71 8.79
CA VAL A 65 48.64 -48.69 9.33
C VAL A 65 48.69 -47.31 8.61
N SER A 66 48.50 -46.15 9.24
CA SER A 66 48.13 -45.70 10.61
C SER A 66 47.72 -44.20 10.53
N ALA A 67 47.46 -43.38 11.57
CA ALA A 67 47.61 -43.48 13.02
C ALA A 67 46.48 -42.72 13.78
N LYS A 68 46.83 -41.91 14.80
CA LYS A 68 46.01 -41.14 15.78
C LYS A 68 46.94 -40.07 16.45
N PRO A 69 46.50 -39.07 17.26
CA PRO A 69 45.37 -39.14 18.23
C PRO A 69 44.58 -37.85 18.63
N ILE A 70 43.50 -38.06 19.42
CA ILE A 70 42.85 -37.13 20.40
C ILE A 70 42.09 -35.90 19.80
N SER A 71 40.89 -35.49 20.24
CA SER A 71 40.20 -35.67 21.53
C SER A 71 38.70 -36.01 21.42
N ARG A 72 38.12 -36.58 22.49
CA ARG A 72 36.69 -36.86 22.64
C ARG A 72 35.96 -35.70 23.35
N LYS A 73 34.74 -35.39 22.93
CA LYS A 73 33.60 -35.20 23.85
C LYS A 73 32.31 -35.64 23.14
N SER A 74 31.59 -36.58 23.76
CA SER A 74 30.34 -37.12 23.24
C SER A 74 29.14 -36.42 23.86
N SER A 75 28.17 -36.00 23.04
CA SER A 75 26.76 -36.02 23.42
C SER A 75 26.02 -36.96 22.46
N ARG A 76 25.13 -37.79 23.00
CA ARG A 76 24.42 -38.83 22.24
C ARG A 76 23.36 -38.16 21.34
N MET A 77 23.52 -38.27 20.02
CA MET A 77 22.37 -38.18 19.12
C MET A 77 21.57 -39.48 19.21
N SER A 78 20.25 -39.36 19.40
CA SER A 78 19.30 -40.42 19.09
C SER A 78 19.28 -40.66 17.58
N GLN A 79 19.44 -41.91 17.17
CA GLN A 79 19.48 -42.29 15.76
C GLN A 79 18.09 -42.19 15.12
N SER A 80 17.93 -41.28 14.17
CA SER A 80 17.04 -41.46 13.02
C SER A 80 17.90 -41.45 11.76
N SER A 81 17.67 -42.41 10.86
CA SER A 81 18.47 -42.62 9.65
C SER A 81 18.36 -41.44 8.66
N GLY A 82 19.25 -40.45 8.81
CA GLY A 82 19.38 -39.34 7.88
C GLY A 82 20.19 -39.76 6.65
N VAL A 83 19.51 -39.83 5.49
CA VAL A 83 20.19 -39.60 4.21
C VAL A 83 20.50 -38.11 4.17
N SER A 84 21.78 -37.73 4.18
CA SER A 84 22.18 -36.35 3.95
C SER A 84 21.66 -35.91 2.59
N LEU A 85 21.00 -34.77 2.50
CA LEU A 85 20.59 -34.25 1.20
C LEU A 85 21.86 -34.01 0.35
N PRO A 86 21.82 -34.29 -0.96
CA PRO A 86 22.88 -33.86 -1.87
C PRO A 86 23.24 -32.37 -1.65
N PRO A 87 24.52 -31.97 -1.69
CA PRO A 87 24.91 -30.58 -1.40
C PRO A 87 24.19 -29.53 -2.25
N VAL A 88 23.78 -29.88 -3.48
CA VAL A 88 22.97 -29.05 -4.37
C VAL A 88 21.57 -28.79 -3.80
N LEU A 89 20.97 -29.77 -3.11
CA LEU A 89 19.67 -29.62 -2.46
C LEU A 89 19.78 -28.89 -1.13
N GLU A 90 20.85 -29.09 -0.35
CA GLU A 90 21.13 -28.25 0.84
C GLU A 90 21.39 -26.79 0.43
N GLN A 91 22.10 -26.56 -0.68
CA GLN A 91 22.29 -25.23 -1.26
C GLN A 91 20.96 -24.63 -1.75
N LEU A 92 20.10 -25.43 -2.42
CA LEU A 92 18.75 -25.04 -2.84
C LEU A 92 17.74 -24.85 -1.69
N GLU A 93 18.05 -25.34 -0.48
CA GLU A 93 17.28 -25.13 0.75
C GLU A 93 17.82 -23.95 1.58
N HIS A 94 19.10 -23.59 1.44
CA HIS A 94 19.64 -22.34 1.99
C HIS A 94 19.25 -21.14 1.12
N MET A 95 19.30 -21.31 -0.20
CA MET A 95 18.41 -20.63 -1.15
C MET A 95 16.95 -20.99 -0.77
N ILE A 96 15.95 -20.11 -0.92
CA ILE A 96 14.56 -20.32 -0.41
C ILE A 96 14.46 -20.31 1.13
N ILE A 97 15.48 -20.82 1.82
CA ILE A 97 15.90 -20.52 3.19
C ILE A 97 15.93 -19.00 3.48
N SER A 98 16.96 -18.36 2.94
CA SER A 98 17.30 -16.97 3.22
C SER A 98 17.00 -16.04 2.04
N ASP A 99 16.57 -14.82 2.39
CA ASP A 99 16.32 -13.72 1.45
C ASP A 99 17.60 -12.92 1.10
N ASP A 100 18.78 -13.40 1.51
CA ASP A 100 20.08 -12.69 1.40
C ASP A 100 20.45 -12.30 -0.04
N TRP A 101 19.94 -13.03 -1.01
CA TRP A 101 20.10 -12.79 -2.45
C TRP A 101 19.26 -11.65 -3.04
N LEU A 102 18.29 -11.10 -2.31
CA LEU A 102 17.45 -9.97 -2.76
C LEU A 102 18.11 -8.60 -2.51
N GLY A 103 19.26 -8.58 -1.82
CA GLY A 103 19.95 -7.35 -1.42
C GLY A 103 21.38 -7.25 -1.96
N ASN A 104 21.57 -7.15 -3.28
CA ASN A 104 22.89 -6.74 -3.84
C ASN A 104 22.89 -6.14 -5.27
N GLU A 105 21.84 -5.40 -5.66
CA GLU A 105 21.92 -4.47 -6.81
C GLU A 105 21.58 -3.03 -6.40
N THR A 106 22.60 -2.26 -6.00
CA THR A 106 22.52 -0.80 -5.78
C THR A 106 23.66 -0.04 -6.46
N THR A 107 23.59 0.02 -7.79
CA THR A 107 24.37 0.91 -8.69
C THR A 107 23.60 0.97 -10.03
N THR A 108 23.13 2.07 -10.62
CA THR A 108 23.34 3.53 -10.45
C THR A 108 22.03 4.33 -10.77
N PRO A 109 22.00 5.49 -11.48
CA PRO A 109 21.87 6.80 -10.86
C PRO A 109 20.55 7.57 -11.16
N VAL A 110 20.50 8.79 -10.62
CA VAL A 110 19.41 9.78 -10.64
C VAL A 110 18.68 9.98 -11.98
N GLY A 111 17.34 10.00 -11.94
CA GLY A 111 16.57 11.00 -12.70
C GLY A 111 15.50 10.53 -13.69
N LEU A 112 14.38 9.96 -13.20
CA LEU A 112 13.02 10.11 -13.79
C LEU A 112 11.99 9.41 -12.90
N LYS A 113 11.17 10.17 -12.14
CA LYS A 113 10.06 9.60 -11.36
C LYS A 113 8.78 9.57 -12.20
N GLN A 114 8.42 8.39 -12.70
CA GLN A 114 7.07 8.11 -13.17
C GLN A 114 6.44 7.10 -12.20
N HIS A 115 5.52 7.57 -11.35
CA HIS A 115 4.88 6.73 -10.33
C HIS A 115 3.86 5.80 -10.98
N VAL A 116 4.27 4.58 -11.32
CA VAL A 116 3.36 3.43 -11.42
C VAL A 116 3.36 2.76 -10.05
N GLN A 117 2.32 3.01 -9.25
CA GLN A 117 2.11 2.26 -8.01
C GLN A 117 1.64 0.83 -8.35
N VAL A 118 2.60 -0.05 -8.66
CA VAL A 118 2.37 -1.48 -8.48
C VAL A 118 2.20 -1.70 -6.98
N ALA A 119 1.00 -2.10 -6.57
CA ALA A 119 0.71 -2.41 -5.18
C ALA A 119 1.74 -3.42 -4.65
N LYS A 120 2.59 -3.00 -3.71
CA LYS A 120 3.48 -3.89 -2.98
C LYS A 120 2.62 -4.82 -2.14
N THR A 121 2.29 -5.98 -2.69
CA THR A 121 1.90 -7.15 -1.88
C THR A 121 3.00 -7.33 -0.84
N ARG A 122 2.67 -7.06 0.43
CA ARG A 122 3.63 -7.21 1.53
C ARG A 122 4.17 -8.64 1.50
N SER A 123 5.48 -8.74 1.67
CA SER A 123 6.27 -9.96 1.72
C SER A 123 5.52 -11.13 2.36
N ARG A 124 5.54 -12.30 1.70
CA ARG A 124 5.09 -13.58 2.27
C ARG A 124 6.12 -14.13 3.28
N GLU A 125 6.64 -13.27 4.15
CA GLU A 125 7.61 -13.62 5.19
C GLU A 125 7.04 -14.74 6.09
N GLY A 126 7.67 -15.91 6.07
CA GLY A 126 7.50 -16.94 7.08
C GLY A 126 6.33 -17.93 6.94
N GLN A 127 5.51 -17.90 5.87
CA GLN A 127 4.48 -18.93 5.66
C GLN A 127 5.09 -20.29 5.26
N LYS A 128 5.52 -21.07 6.26
CA LYS A 128 5.90 -22.48 6.10
C LYS A 128 4.74 -23.25 5.47
N LEU A 129 4.98 -23.91 4.34
CA LEU A 129 3.99 -24.78 3.70
C LEU A 129 3.42 -25.79 4.70
N SER A 130 2.10 -25.93 4.70
CA SER A 130 1.38 -26.98 5.43
C SER A 130 1.81 -28.37 4.95
N GLU A 131 1.55 -29.41 5.75
CA GLU A 131 1.87 -30.80 5.36
C GLU A 131 1.24 -31.18 4.00
N LEU A 132 -0.02 -30.78 3.79
CA LEU A 132 -0.69 -30.88 2.49
C LEU A 132 0.04 -30.09 1.40
N GLY A 133 0.39 -28.81 1.65
CA GLY A 133 1.15 -28.00 0.69
C GLY A 133 2.48 -28.63 0.28
N ARG A 134 3.25 -29.16 1.24
CA ARG A 134 4.50 -29.90 0.98
C ARG A 134 4.24 -31.14 0.14
N THR A 135 3.22 -31.93 0.48
CA THR A 135 2.86 -33.14 -0.28
C THR A 135 2.47 -32.78 -1.72
N LEU A 136 1.77 -31.67 -1.94
CA LEU A 136 1.43 -31.19 -3.28
C LEU A 136 2.63 -30.72 -4.08
N VAL A 137 3.60 -30.05 -3.46
CA VAL A 137 4.88 -29.75 -4.12
C VAL A 137 5.59 -31.05 -4.55
N THR A 138 5.62 -32.09 -3.72
CA THR A 138 6.18 -33.39 -4.12
C THR A 138 5.39 -34.11 -5.23
N SER A 139 4.13 -33.73 -5.48
CA SER A 139 3.35 -34.30 -6.59
C SER A 139 3.93 -33.91 -7.97
N ALA A 140 4.70 -32.83 -8.07
CA ALA A 140 5.44 -32.48 -9.27
C ALA A 140 6.52 -33.53 -9.61
N SER A 141 7.23 -34.05 -8.61
CA SER A 141 8.20 -35.15 -8.81
C SER A 141 7.50 -36.44 -9.23
N LEU A 142 6.31 -36.72 -8.69
CA LEU A 142 5.48 -37.85 -9.10
C LEU A 142 4.98 -37.70 -10.55
N LYS A 143 4.61 -36.49 -10.98
CA LYS A 143 4.28 -36.17 -12.39
C LYS A 143 5.43 -36.55 -13.32
N SER A 144 6.65 -36.10 -13.00
CA SER A 144 7.86 -36.45 -13.76
C SER A 144 8.16 -37.96 -13.77
N TYR A 145 7.89 -38.67 -12.67
CA TYR A 145 8.06 -40.13 -12.63
C TYR A 145 7.04 -40.86 -13.52
N ILE A 146 5.78 -40.42 -13.54
CA ILE A 146 4.73 -40.98 -14.41
C ILE A 146 5.08 -40.79 -15.89
N ASP A 147 5.73 -39.68 -16.25
CA ASP A 147 6.17 -39.41 -17.63
C ASP A 147 7.24 -40.40 -18.15
N LEU A 148 8.02 -41.03 -17.25
CA LEU A 148 9.01 -42.08 -17.57
C LEU A 148 8.37 -43.44 -17.86
N LEU A 149 7.08 -43.64 -17.54
CA LEU A 149 6.39 -44.91 -17.75
C LEU A 149 6.01 -45.13 -19.21
N SER A 150 5.73 -46.38 -19.57
CA SER A 150 5.24 -46.73 -20.91
C SER A 150 3.96 -45.97 -21.26
N SER A 151 3.78 -45.67 -22.56
CA SER A 151 2.66 -44.86 -23.04
C SER A 151 1.28 -45.38 -22.57
N HIS A 152 1.11 -46.70 -22.54
CA HIS A 152 -0.11 -47.35 -22.04
C HIS A 152 -0.31 -47.15 -20.53
N HIS A 153 0.73 -47.34 -19.71
CA HIS A 153 0.64 -47.19 -18.26
C HIS A 153 0.37 -45.75 -17.85
N ARG A 154 1.13 -44.78 -18.38
CA ARG A 154 0.92 -43.37 -18.03
C ARG A 154 -0.46 -42.85 -18.45
N GLN A 155 -0.96 -43.25 -19.63
CA GLN A 155 -2.31 -42.88 -20.10
C GLN A 155 -3.42 -43.48 -19.22
N SER A 156 -3.22 -44.71 -18.72
CA SER A 156 -4.13 -45.38 -17.80
C SER A 156 -4.17 -44.67 -16.44
N ILE A 157 -3.00 -44.39 -15.86
CA ILE A 157 -2.85 -43.65 -14.60
C ILE A 157 -3.49 -42.26 -14.72
N ALA A 158 -3.12 -41.46 -15.72
CA ALA A 158 -3.67 -40.12 -15.94
C ALA A 158 -5.21 -40.15 -16.11
N SER A 159 -5.76 -41.14 -16.84
CA SER A 159 -7.21 -41.26 -17.01
C SER A 159 -7.94 -41.68 -15.73
N TRP A 160 -7.32 -42.49 -14.87
CA TRP A 160 -7.88 -42.88 -13.57
C TRP A 160 -7.86 -41.73 -12.56
N LEU A 161 -6.73 -41.02 -12.44
CA LEU A 161 -6.58 -39.81 -11.62
C LEU A 161 -7.65 -38.77 -12.02
N TYR A 162 -7.72 -38.49 -13.33
CA TYR A 162 -8.69 -37.57 -13.91
C TYR A 162 -10.13 -37.96 -13.61
N GLY A 163 -10.51 -39.22 -13.83
CA GLY A 163 -11.88 -39.70 -13.58
C GLY A 163 -12.31 -39.54 -12.12
N SER A 164 -11.40 -39.80 -11.18
CA SER A 164 -11.64 -39.59 -9.74
C SER A 164 -11.86 -38.11 -9.41
N VAL A 165 -10.94 -37.23 -9.83
CA VAL A 165 -11.03 -35.78 -9.58
C VAL A 165 -12.26 -35.16 -10.24
N ASN A 166 -12.56 -35.58 -11.48
CA ASN A 166 -13.75 -35.13 -12.20
C ASN A 166 -15.03 -35.49 -11.43
N HIS A 167 -15.16 -36.74 -10.98
CA HIS A 167 -16.33 -37.19 -10.23
C HIS A 167 -16.51 -36.41 -8.91
N VAL A 168 -15.41 -36.16 -8.17
CA VAL A 168 -15.45 -35.36 -6.93
C VAL A 168 -15.96 -33.95 -7.20
N PHE A 169 -15.44 -33.24 -8.21
CA PHE A 169 -15.86 -31.87 -8.48
C PHE A 169 -17.24 -31.76 -9.14
N SER A 170 -17.59 -32.63 -10.10
CA SER A 170 -18.95 -32.65 -10.68
C SER A 170 -20.02 -32.83 -9.60
N ASN A 171 -19.81 -33.75 -8.66
CA ASN A 171 -20.72 -33.97 -7.54
C ASN A 171 -20.76 -32.77 -6.58
N LEU A 172 -19.58 -32.25 -6.19
CA LEU A 172 -19.47 -31.16 -5.21
C LEU A 172 -20.15 -29.87 -5.69
N PHE A 173 -19.99 -29.52 -6.97
CA PHE A 173 -20.60 -28.33 -7.58
C PHE A 173 -21.97 -28.59 -8.21
N ARG A 174 -22.46 -29.84 -8.17
CA ARG A 174 -23.74 -30.28 -8.74
C ARG A 174 -23.86 -29.96 -10.24
N PHE A 175 -22.73 -29.99 -10.94
CA PHE A 175 -22.64 -29.70 -12.37
C PHE A 175 -22.55 -31.03 -13.13
N SER A 176 -23.72 -31.51 -13.57
CA SER A 176 -23.88 -32.81 -14.24
C SER A 176 -23.18 -32.86 -15.60
N ASP A 177 -22.73 -34.05 -15.99
CA ASP A 177 -22.04 -34.33 -17.26
C ASP A 177 -20.83 -33.42 -17.55
N SER A 178 -20.21 -32.91 -16.50
CA SER A 178 -19.06 -32.00 -16.61
C SER A 178 -17.74 -32.73 -16.79
N GLN A 179 -16.82 -32.00 -17.41
CA GLN A 179 -15.40 -32.30 -17.50
C GLN A 179 -14.62 -31.23 -16.72
N VAL A 180 -13.57 -31.68 -16.04
CA VAL A 180 -12.65 -30.83 -15.29
C VAL A 180 -11.45 -30.47 -16.16
N TYR A 181 -11.01 -29.22 -16.07
CA TYR A 181 -9.70 -28.75 -16.53
C TYR A 181 -9.01 -28.08 -15.34
N CYS A 182 -7.70 -28.33 -15.19
CA CYS A 182 -6.85 -27.71 -14.18
C CYS A 182 -5.94 -26.72 -14.91
N SER A 183 -6.05 -25.43 -14.58
CA SER A 183 -5.18 -24.40 -15.15
C SER A 183 -3.72 -24.63 -14.76
N ASP A 184 -2.80 -24.31 -15.67
CA ASP A 184 -1.38 -24.26 -15.32
C ASP A 184 -1.13 -23.27 -14.16
N PRO A 185 -0.22 -23.61 -13.23
CA PRO A 185 0.13 -22.75 -12.10
C PRO A 185 0.91 -21.53 -12.58
N GLU A 186 0.39 -20.34 -12.29
CA GLU A 186 0.95 -19.05 -12.69
C GLU A 186 1.47 -18.26 -11.48
N ALA A 187 2.21 -17.18 -11.74
CA ALA A 187 2.72 -16.28 -10.71
C ALA A 187 1.61 -15.63 -9.86
N THR A 188 0.39 -15.50 -10.39
CA THR A 188 -0.78 -15.01 -9.64
C THR A 188 -2.04 -15.81 -9.96
N ILE A 189 -2.98 -15.83 -9.00
CA ILE A 189 -4.26 -16.53 -9.14
C ILE A 189 -5.10 -15.94 -10.28
N SER A 190 -4.99 -14.64 -10.54
CA SER A 190 -5.66 -13.96 -11.67
C SER A 190 -5.22 -14.54 -13.01
N LEU A 191 -3.91 -14.78 -13.20
CA LEU A 191 -3.38 -15.40 -14.41
C LEU A 191 -3.83 -16.86 -14.57
N SER A 192 -3.89 -17.66 -13.49
CA SER A 192 -4.45 -19.02 -13.57
C SER A 192 -5.97 -19.03 -13.85
N ILE A 193 -6.73 -18.01 -13.43
CA ILE A 193 -8.13 -17.82 -13.83
C ILE A 193 -8.22 -17.44 -15.31
N ARG A 194 -7.34 -16.55 -15.80
CA ARG A 194 -7.23 -16.19 -17.22
C ARG A 194 -6.97 -17.42 -18.10
N ASN A 195 -6.11 -18.34 -17.67
CA ASN A 195 -5.85 -19.59 -18.40
C ASN A 195 -7.07 -20.52 -18.42
N GLY A 196 -7.90 -20.52 -17.37
CA GLY A 196 -9.21 -21.21 -17.35
C GLY A 196 -10.22 -20.60 -18.33
N ILE A 197 -10.26 -19.26 -18.42
CA ILE A 197 -11.04 -18.54 -19.44
C ILE A 197 -10.55 -18.86 -20.85
N GLY A 198 -9.23 -18.90 -21.07
CA GLY A 198 -8.63 -19.33 -22.35
C GLY A 198 -9.05 -20.77 -22.73
N HIS A 199 -9.13 -21.67 -21.75
CA HIS A 199 -9.67 -23.01 -21.98
C HIS A 199 -11.16 -22.98 -22.36
N ALA A 200 -11.98 -22.17 -21.69
CA ALA A 200 -13.38 -21.98 -22.08
C ALA A 200 -13.53 -21.42 -23.50
N ILE A 201 -12.63 -20.54 -23.94
CA ILE A 201 -12.60 -19.97 -25.30
C ILE A 201 -12.20 -21.02 -26.34
N LYS A 202 -11.19 -21.85 -26.06
CA LYS A 202 -10.82 -23.02 -26.88
C LYS A 202 -12.01 -23.97 -27.10
N LEU A 203 -12.82 -24.18 -26.07
CA LEU A 203 -14.05 -24.98 -26.13
C LEU A 203 -15.17 -24.28 -26.91
N ALA A 204 -15.41 -22.99 -26.66
CA ALA A 204 -16.39 -22.18 -27.37
C ALA A 204 -16.08 -22.12 -28.88
N LEU A 205 -14.82 -21.90 -29.26
CA LEU A 205 -14.38 -21.89 -30.67
C LEU A 205 -14.70 -23.22 -31.35
N LYS A 206 -14.41 -24.33 -30.68
CA LYS A 206 -14.69 -25.67 -31.20
C LYS A 206 -16.19 -25.96 -31.29
N SER A 207 -16.99 -25.50 -30.33
CA SER A 207 -18.44 -25.63 -30.35
C SER A 207 -19.09 -24.80 -31.46
N SER A 208 -18.60 -23.57 -31.68
CA SER A 208 -19.21 -22.60 -32.59
C SER A 208 -18.75 -22.72 -34.04
N TYR A 209 -17.49 -23.10 -34.29
CA TYR A 209 -16.92 -23.23 -35.65
C TYR A 209 -16.60 -24.67 -36.04
N GLY A 210 -16.75 -25.63 -35.14
CA GLY A 210 -16.61 -27.06 -35.43
C GLY A 210 -15.24 -27.46 -35.98
N THR A 211 -15.25 -28.40 -36.92
CA THR A 211 -14.05 -28.89 -37.62
C THR A 211 -13.42 -27.88 -38.57
N ASP A 212 -14.17 -26.84 -38.99
CA ASP A 212 -13.67 -25.84 -39.92
C ASP A 212 -12.56 -24.99 -39.29
N TYR A 213 -12.72 -24.57 -38.03
CA TYR A 213 -11.63 -23.88 -37.33
C TYR A 213 -10.39 -24.77 -37.15
N ALA A 214 -10.59 -26.06 -36.86
CA ALA A 214 -9.49 -27.01 -36.68
C ALA A 214 -8.73 -27.34 -37.99
N THR A 215 -9.33 -27.10 -39.16
CA THR A 215 -8.75 -27.45 -40.48
C THR A 215 -8.34 -26.23 -41.31
N LYS A 216 -9.11 -25.13 -41.23
CA LYS A 216 -8.91 -23.88 -41.99
C LYS A 216 -8.28 -22.76 -41.13
N GLY A 217 -8.23 -22.91 -39.81
CA GLY A 217 -7.76 -21.89 -38.88
C GLY A 217 -8.60 -20.61 -38.96
N TRP A 218 -7.93 -19.46 -38.93
CA TRP A 218 -8.56 -18.12 -38.98
C TRP A 218 -9.49 -17.90 -40.18
N LYS A 219 -9.34 -18.64 -41.29
CA LYS A 219 -10.25 -18.53 -42.44
C LYS A 219 -11.70 -18.89 -42.08
N ALA A 220 -11.91 -19.75 -41.09
CA ALA A 220 -13.25 -20.05 -40.59
C ALA A 220 -13.97 -18.81 -40.01
N PHE A 221 -13.22 -17.82 -39.51
CA PHE A 221 -13.77 -16.55 -39.03
C PHE A 221 -14.22 -15.64 -40.20
N VAL A 222 -13.52 -15.70 -41.33
CA VAL A 222 -13.93 -14.96 -42.55
C VAL A 222 -15.16 -15.62 -43.20
N GLU A 223 -15.21 -16.95 -43.21
CA GLU A 223 -16.29 -17.72 -43.84
C GLU A 223 -17.58 -17.80 -42.99
N GLN A 224 -17.48 -17.76 -41.66
CA GLN A 224 -18.63 -17.94 -40.75
C GLN A 224 -18.91 -16.75 -39.81
N GLY A 225 -18.22 -15.61 -40.01
CA GLY A 225 -18.32 -14.43 -39.15
C GLY A 225 -17.26 -14.40 -38.05
N ALA A 226 -16.72 -13.20 -37.77
CA ALA A 226 -15.66 -13.00 -36.78
C ALA A 226 -16.15 -13.26 -35.35
N PRO A 227 -15.36 -13.94 -34.48
CA PRO A 227 -15.79 -14.28 -33.12
C PRO A 227 -15.79 -13.06 -32.21
N VAL A 228 -16.92 -12.80 -31.54
CA VAL A 228 -17.04 -11.72 -30.54
C VAL A 228 -17.05 -12.28 -29.12
N VAL A 229 -16.19 -11.74 -28.27
CA VAL A 229 -16.07 -12.07 -26.84
C VAL A 229 -16.69 -10.93 -26.03
N TYR A 230 -17.76 -11.21 -25.30
CA TYR A 230 -18.38 -10.25 -24.39
C TYR A 230 -17.84 -10.45 -22.96
N VAL A 231 -17.43 -9.35 -22.33
CA VAL A 231 -16.79 -9.36 -21.01
C VAL A 231 -17.62 -8.54 -20.03
N SER A 232 -17.99 -9.13 -18.88
CA SER A 232 -18.63 -8.37 -17.80
C SER A 232 -17.71 -7.23 -17.31
N PRO A 233 -18.23 -6.01 -17.09
CA PRO A 233 -17.42 -4.90 -16.57
C PRO A 233 -16.96 -5.10 -15.12
N ALA A 234 -17.46 -6.14 -14.44
CA ALA A 234 -16.97 -6.60 -13.14
C ALA A 234 -15.79 -7.59 -13.23
N LEU A 235 -15.38 -8.00 -14.45
CA LEU A 235 -14.17 -8.77 -14.65
C LEU A 235 -12.96 -7.82 -14.60
N HIS A 236 -12.44 -7.57 -13.39
CA HIS A 236 -11.27 -6.73 -13.12
C HIS A 236 -9.94 -7.36 -13.61
N MET A 237 -9.87 -7.71 -14.90
CA MET A 237 -8.75 -8.37 -15.57
C MET A 237 -8.82 -8.07 -17.07
N ASP A 238 -7.77 -7.51 -17.66
CA ASP A 238 -7.66 -7.48 -19.12
C ASP A 238 -7.45 -8.89 -19.66
N VAL A 239 -8.39 -9.32 -20.51
CA VAL A 239 -8.26 -10.53 -21.33
C VAL A 239 -7.92 -10.18 -22.78
N SER A 240 -8.15 -8.95 -23.23
CA SER A 240 -8.12 -8.55 -24.65
C SER A 240 -6.76 -8.81 -25.29
N SER A 241 -5.68 -8.40 -24.62
CA SER A 241 -4.30 -8.63 -25.07
C SER A 241 -3.95 -10.13 -25.18
N TYR A 242 -4.38 -10.92 -24.19
CA TYR A 242 -4.20 -12.38 -24.14
C TYR A 242 -5.02 -13.12 -25.20
N LEU A 243 -6.24 -12.67 -25.50
CA LEU A 243 -7.08 -13.30 -26.52
C LEU A 243 -6.63 -12.98 -27.94
N ALA A 244 -6.07 -11.78 -28.14
CA ALA A 244 -5.40 -11.43 -29.38
C ALA A 244 -4.13 -12.27 -29.60
N SER A 245 -3.32 -12.53 -28.56
CA SER A 245 -2.07 -13.32 -28.70
C SER A 245 -2.31 -14.82 -28.88
N GLU A 246 -3.15 -15.43 -28.04
CA GLU A 246 -3.31 -16.90 -28.00
C GLU A 246 -4.32 -17.43 -29.02
N PHE A 247 -5.36 -16.66 -29.33
CA PHE A 247 -6.50 -17.12 -30.15
C PHE A 247 -6.70 -16.31 -31.43
N GLY A 248 -6.01 -15.17 -31.60
CA GLY A 248 -6.20 -14.27 -32.73
C GLY A 248 -7.55 -13.55 -32.72
N ILE A 249 -8.16 -13.38 -31.54
CA ILE A 249 -9.48 -12.73 -31.38
C ILE A 249 -9.26 -11.26 -30.99
N ALA A 250 -9.69 -10.34 -31.85
CA ALA A 250 -9.59 -8.89 -31.62
C ALA A 250 -10.91 -8.25 -31.15
N ASP A 251 -12.07 -8.81 -31.54
CA ASP A 251 -13.40 -8.34 -31.11
C ASP A 251 -13.71 -8.77 -29.66
N VAL A 252 -13.09 -8.08 -28.71
CA VAL A 252 -13.33 -8.24 -27.26
C VAL A 252 -14.05 -6.99 -26.74
N THR A 253 -15.33 -7.15 -26.38
CA THR A 253 -16.20 -6.05 -25.96
C THR A 253 -16.48 -6.13 -24.46
N ILE A 254 -15.96 -5.16 -23.69
CA ILE A 254 -16.39 -4.96 -22.31
C ILE A 254 -17.81 -4.37 -22.33
N LEU A 255 -18.75 -5.05 -21.69
CA LEU A 255 -20.16 -4.66 -21.68
C LEU A 255 -20.39 -3.41 -20.80
N PRO A 256 -21.36 -2.54 -21.15
CA PRO A 256 -21.69 -1.38 -20.33
C PRO A 256 -22.11 -1.74 -18.91
N LYS A 257 -21.71 -0.88 -17.96
CA LYS A 257 -22.10 -0.98 -16.55
C LYS A 257 -23.53 -0.49 -16.36
N LEU A 258 -24.31 -1.21 -15.56
CA LEU A 258 -25.57 -0.72 -15.03
C LEU A 258 -25.29 0.41 -14.00
N GLU A 259 -25.84 1.60 -14.26
CA GLU A 259 -25.68 2.77 -13.40
C GLU A 259 -26.24 2.52 -11.99
N SER A 260 -25.45 2.88 -10.98
CA SER A 260 -25.80 2.83 -9.56
C SER A 260 -24.74 3.61 -8.75
N ASP A 261 -25.05 3.95 -7.49
CA ASP A 261 -24.11 4.62 -6.57
C ASP A 261 -22.78 3.87 -6.36
N LEU A 262 -22.72 2.58 -6.71
CA LEU A 262 -21.53 1.73 -6.61
C LEU A 262 -20.78 1.55 -7.93
N SER A 263 -21.32 2.00 -9.08
CA SER A 263 -20.77 1.71 -10.40
C SER A 263 -19.38 2.34 -10.68
N GLU A 264 -19.02 3.38 -9.92
CA GLU A 264 -17.68 3.96 -9.85
C GLU A 264 -16.65 2.99 -9.25
N ILE A 265 -17.06 2.17 -8.28
CA ILE A 265 -16.27 1.06 -7.72
C ILE A 265 -16.33 -0.15 -8.67
N GLU A 266 -17.54 -0.69 -8.85
CA GLU A 266 -17.80 -1.96 -9.54
C GLU A 266 -19.27 -2.02 -10.01
N GLY A 267 -19.47 -2.35 -11.28
CA GLY A 267 -20.78 -2.37 -11.92
C GLY A 267 -21.09 -3.70 -12.57
N ARG A 268 -22.38 -4.07 -12.59
CA ARG A 268 -22.89 -5.27 -13.27
C ARG A 268 -23.17 -4.98 -14.74
N ILE A 269 -23.38 -6.01 -15.55
CA ILE A 269 -23.82 -5.86 -16.94
C ILE A 269 -25.16 -5.09 -17.02
N ASP A 270 -25.21 -4.03 -17.84
CA ASP A 270 -26.45 -3.49 -18.37
C ASP A 270 -26.97 -4.41 -19.48
N HIS A 271 -28.04 -5.12 -19.17
CA HIS A 271 -28.64 -6.12 -20.04
C HIS A 271 -29.36 -5.48 -21.25
N GLN A 272 -29.90 -4.26 -21.12
CA GLN A 272 -30.57 -3.57 -22.21
C GLN A 272 -29.56 -3.03 -23.23
N GLN A 273 -28.41 -2.54 -22.78
CA GLN A 273 -27.33 -2.15 -23.67
C GLN A 273 -26.63 -3.37 -24.29
N PHE A 274 -26.44 -4.46 -23.53
CA PHE A 274 -25.92 -5.71 -24.09
C PHE A 274 -26.81 -6.26 -25.22
N GLU A 275 -28.15 -6.27 -25.07
CA GLU A 275 -29.05 -6.70 -26.16
C GLU A 275 -28.89 -5.86 -27.44
N LYS A 276 -28.61 -4.55 -27.33
CA LYS A 276 -28.35 -3.67 -28.49
C LYS A 276 -27.01 -3.99 -29.16
N ILE A 277 -25.94 -4.11 -28.38
CA ILE A 277 -24.60 -4.47 -28.88
C ILE A 277 -24.65 -5.82 -29.60
N LEU A 278 -25.38 -6.79 -29.02
CA LEU A 278 -25.59 -8.11 -29.62
C LEU A 278 -26.34 -8.02 -30.96
N ASP A 279 -27.42 -7.23 -31.04
CA ASP A 279 -28.16 -7.00 -32.29
C ASP A 279 -27.27 -6.31 -33.36
N GLU A 280 -26.41 -5.36 -32.96
CA GLU A 280 -25.48 -4.64 -33.84
C GLU A 280 -24.36 -5.56 -34.38
N ASP A 281 -23.73 -6.37 -33.54
CA ASP A 281 -22.71 -7.35 -33.96
C ASP A 281 -23.30 -8.41 -34.91
N LEU A 282 -24.53 -8.89 -34.63
CA LEU A 282 -25.26 -9.80 -35.51
C LEU A 282 -25.60 -9.15 -36.87
N ALA A 283 -26.04 -7.88 -36.86
CA ALA A 283 -26.31 -7.12 -38.08
C ALA A 283 -25.02 -6.85 -38.90
N ALA A 284 -23.87 -6.74 -38.24
CA ALA A 284 -22.55 -6.65 -38.87
C ALA A 284 -22.02 -7.99 -39.38
N GLY A 285 -22.76 -9.10 -39.23
CA GLY A 285 -22.34 -10.43 -39.66
C GLY A 285 -21.24 -11.06 -38.79
N LYS A 286 -21.01 -10.52 -37.58
CA LYS A 286 -20.13 -11.15 -36.60
C LYS A 286 -20.85 -12.30 -35.90
N LYS A 287 -20.08 -13.11 -35.19
CA LYS A 287 -20.54 -14.32 -34.52
C LYS A 287 -20.28 -14.24 -33.01
N PRO A 288 -21.33 -14.02 -32.19
CA PRO A 288 -21.25 -14.15 -30.74
C PRO A 288 -20.61 -15.47 -30.33
N LEU A 289 -19.40 -15.41 -29.76
CA LEU A 289 -18.65 -16.61 -29.38
C LEU A 289 -18.94 -17.01 -27.94
N ILE A 290 -18.77 -16.06 -27.01
CA ILE A 290 -18.76 -16.30 -25.57
C ILE A 290 -19.09 -15.03 -24.81
N LEU A 291 -19.80 -15.17 -23.69
CA LEU A 291 -19.92 -14.15 -22.66
C LEU A 291 -19.24 -14.64 -21.37
N ILE A 292 -18.38 -13.81 -20.80
CA ILE A 292 -17.69 -14.03 -19.52
C ILE A 292 -18.38 -13.19 -18.43
N GLY A 293 -19.22 -13.83 -17.63
CA GLY A 293 -19.95 -13.22 -16.52
C GLY A 293 -19.25 -13.42 -15.17
N VAL A 294 -19.55 -12.58 -14.18
CA VAL A 294 -18.98 -12.68 -12.83
C VAL A 294 -20.06 -12.92 -11.77
N VAL A 295 -19.84 -13.92 -10.91
CA VAL A 295 -20.71 -14.23 -9.76
C VAL A 295 -19.90 -14.27 -8.46
N GLY A 296 -20.14 -13.29 -7.59
CA GLY A 296 -19.36 -13.03 -6.39
C GLY A 296 -18.02 -12.40 -6.75
N THR A 297 -18.06 -11.14 -7.14
CA THR A 297 -16.86 -10.37 -7.45
C THR A 297 -15.88 -10.31 -6.27
N THR A 298 -14.61 -10.05 -6.56
CA THR A 298 -13.57 -9.96 -5.52
C THR A 298 -13.64 -8.67 -4.72
N ILE A 299 -14.23 -7.59 -5.24
CA ILE A 299 -14.33 -6.30 -4.55
C ILE A 299 -15.62 -6.24 -3.72
N LEU A 300 -16.79 -6.13 -4.34
CA LEU A 300 -18.06 -5.95 -3.61
C LEU A 300 -18.90 -7.24 -3.45
N GLY A 301 -18.42 -8.40 -3.89
CA GLY A 301 -19.18 -9.65 -3.85
C GLY A 301 -20.44 -9.65 -4.72
N GLN A 302 -20.52 -8.77 -5.72
CA GLN A 302 -21.67 -8.61 -6.60
C GLN A 302 -21.82 -9.80 -7.56
N ASN A 303 -23.02 -9.93 -8.15
CA ASN A 303 -23.34 -11.00 -9.08
C ASN A 303 -24.04 -10.39 -10.31
N ASP A 304 -23.55 -10.72 -11.50
CA ASP A 304 -24.31 -10.54 -12.74
C ASP A 304 -25.59 -11.39 -12.70
N MET A 305 -26.65 -10.92 -13.36
CA MET A 305 -27.93 -11.63 -13.43
C MET A 305 -27.84 -12.75 -14.49
N ILE A 306 -27.17 -13.84 -14.14
CA ILE A 306 -26.96 -15.01 -15.03
C ILE A 306 -28.29 -15.51 -15.64
N SER A 307 -29.38 -15.52 -14.88
CA SER A 307 -30.72 -15.86 -15.40
C SER A 307 -31.17 -14.96 -16.55
N LYS A 308 -30.85 -13.66 -16.52
CA LYS A 308 -31.21 -12.72 -17.58
C LYS A 308 -30.32 -12.89 -18.81
N ILE A 309 -29.05 -13.22 -18.61
CA ILE A 309 -28.12 -13.55 -19.70
C ILE A 309 -28.55 -14.85 -20.41
N LEU A 310 -29.03 -15.84 -19.66
CA LEU A 310 -29.61 -17.07 -20.20
C LEU A 310 -30.86 -16.77 -21.07
N GLU A 311 -31.78 -15.92 -20.60
CA GLU A 311 -32.92 -15.47 -21.43
C GLU A 311 -32.48 -14.82 -22.75
N ILE A 312 -31.44 -13.99 -22.73
CA ILE A 312 -30.92 -13.32 -23.93
C ILE A 312 -30.34 -14.35 -24.90
N ARG A 313 -29.55 -15.31 -24.39
CA ARG A 313 -28.99 -16.42 -25.16
C ARG A 313 -30.06 -17.27 -25.84
N GLU A 314 -31.20 -17.49 -25.19
CA GLU A 314 -32.33 -18.24 -25.75
C GLU A 314 -33.12 -17.44 -26.80
N LYS A 315 -33.29 -16.13 -26.60
CA LYS A 315 -34.16 -15.28 -27.44
C LYS A 315 -33.47 -14.66 -28.65
N LYS A 316 -32.16 -14.40 -28.57
CA LYS A 316 -31.41 -13.59 -29.56
C LYS A 316 -30.45 -14.44 -30.39
N ALA A 317 -29.40 -14.96 -29.75
CA ALA A 317 -28.37 -15.75 -30.39
C ALA A 317 -27.68 -16.66 -29.38
N HIS A 318 -27.28 -17.85 -29.83
CA HIS A 318 -26.50 -18.76 -29.02
C HIS A 318 -25.03 -18.29 -28.92
N PHE A 319 -24.54 -18.18 -27.70
CA PHE A 319 -23.14 -17.94 -27.36
C PHE A 319 -22.78 -18.79 -26.13
N TRP A 320 -21.51 -19.16 -26.00
CA TRP A 320 -21.03 -19.89 -24.81
C TRP A 320 -21.16 -19.01 -23.57
N LEU A 321 -21.72 -19.51 -22.48
CA LEU A 321 -21.79 -18.77 -21.22
C LEU A 321 -20.76 -19.30 -20.23
N HIS A 322 -19.72 -18.50 -19.99
CA HIS A 322 -18.70 -18.76 -18.97
C HIS A 322 -18.93 -17.87 -17.74
N ILE A 323 -18.75 -18.43 -16.55
CA ILE A 323 -18.79 -17.67 -15.29
C ILE A 323 -17.50 -17.83 -14.47
N THR A 324 -17.17 -16.80 -13.70
CA THR A 324 -16.08 -16.84 -12.72
C THR A 324 -16.47 -16.10 -11.44
N GLY A 325 -15.79 -16.37 -10.32
CA GLY A 325 -15.94 -15.62 -9.08
C GLY A 325 -16.22 -16.46 -7.82
N GLN A 326 -16.32 -15.76 -6.68
CA GLN A 326 -16.39 -16.33 -5.34
C GLN A 326 -17.75 -16.95 -5.01
N ALA A 327 -18.86 -16.50 -5.61
CA ALA A 327 -20.20 -16.99 -5.25
C ALA A 327 -20.46 -18.42 -5.76
N ILE A 328 -19.65 -18.91 -6.69
CA ILE A 328 -19.65 -20.31 -7.15
C ILE A 328 -19.44 -21.27 -5.96
N ALA A 329 -18.71 -20.85 -4.92
CA ALA A 329 -18.51 -21.62 -3.69
C ALA A 329 -19.82 -22.03 -2.99
N ALA A 330 -20.90 -21.25 -3.13
CA ALA A 330 -22.21 -21.58 -2.54
C ALA A 330 -22.88 -22.81 -3.18
N LEU A 331 -22.45 -23.25 -4.37
CA LEU A 331 -22.89 -24.53 -4.94
C LEU A 331 -22.39 -25.75 -4.15
N THR A 332 -21.37 -25.58 -3.29
CA THR A 332 -20.76 -26.68 -2.52
C THR A 332 -21.48 -27.00 -1.21
N PHE A 333 -22.39 -26.15 -0.72
CA PHE A 333 -23.08 -26.35 0.55
C PHE A 333 -23.76 -27.72 0.65
N ARG A 334 -24.00 -28.20 1.88
CA ARG A 334 -24.79 -29.43 2.09
C ARG A 334 -26.19 -29.28 1.48
N GLU A 335 -26.81 -28.11 1.69
CA GLU A 335 -28.12 -27.72 1.16
C GLU A 335 -28.01 -26.36 0.47
N PRO A 336 -27.62 -26.30 -0.82
CA PRO A 336 -27.53 -25.06 -1.57
C PRO A 336 -28.93 -24.57 -1.97
N ASN A 337 -29.03 -23.30 -2.37
CA ASN A 337 -30.27 -22.77 -2.92
C ASN A 337 -30.60 -23.43 -4.27
N ASN A 338 -31.75 -24.09 -4.36
CA ASN A 338 -32.21 -24.77 -5.58
C ASN A 338 -32.27 -23.86 -6.82
N VAL A 339 -32.62 -22.58 -6.65
CA VAL A 339 -32.63 -21.60 -7.75
C VAL A 339 -31.23 -21.31 -8.24
N LEU A 340 -30.25 -21.18 -7.32
CA LEU A 340 -28.85 -20.98 -7.67
C LEU A 340 -28.30 -22.19 -8.46
N VAL A 341 -28.55 -23.41 -7.96
CA VAL A 341 -28.15 -24.65 -8.65
C VAL A 341 -28.78 -24.72 -10.04
N HIS A 342 -30.09 -24.47 -10.16
CA HIS A 342 -30.80 -24.52 -11.44
C HIS A 342 -30.30 -23.49 -12.45
N VAL A 343 -30.01 -22.25 -12.04
CA VAL A 343 -29.48 -21.21 -12.93
C VAL A 343 -28.04 -21.52 -13.32
N LEU A 344 -27.16 -21.85 -12.36
CA LEU A 344 -25.76 -22.09 -12.64
C LEU A 344 -25.50 -23.43 -13.36
N SER A 345 -26.40 -24.42 -13.29
CA SER A 345 -26.30 -25.64 -14.11
C SER A 345 -26.51 -25.40 -15.61
N GLN A 346 -27.07 -24.25 -16.00
CA GLN A 346 -27.36 -23.92 -17.40
C GLN A 346 -26.23 -23.20 -18.13
N VAL A 347 -25.23 -22.67 -17.41
CA VAL A 347 -23.99 -22.13 -18.00
C VAL A 347 -23.16 -23.25 -18.62
N ASP A 348 -22.21 -22.94 -19.50
CA ASP A 348 -21.48 -23.95 -20.27
C ASP A 348 -20.11 -24.26 -19.66
N SER A 349 -19.51 -23.30 -18.95
CA SER A 349 -18.40 -23.55 -18.05
C SER A 349 -18.27 -22.53 -16.91
N MET A 350 -17.51 -22.89 -15.88
CA MET A 350 -17.22 -22.07 -14.72
C MET A 350 -15.77 -22.22 -14.26
N THR A 351 -15.05 -21.12 -14.06
CA THR A 351 -13.68 -21.10 -13.50
C THR A 351 -13.72 -20.59 -12.07
N PHE A 352 -13.04 -21.25 -11.13
CA PHE A 352 -13.03 -20.81 -9.73
C PHE A 352 -11.76 -21.23 -8.95
N PRO A 353 -11.27 -20.37 -8.03
CA PRO A 353 -10.03 -20.61 -7.30
C PRO A 353 -10.26 -21.46 -6.03
N ILE A 354 -10.80 -22.68 -6.15
CA ILE A 354 -11.03 -23.56 -4.98
C ILE A 354 -9.75 -23.90 -4.19
N ALA A 355 -8.58 -23.84 -4.82
CA ALA A 355 -7.28 -23.90 -4.15
C ALA A 355 -7.12 -22.80 -3.09
N LEU A 356 -7.56 -21.57 -3.40
CA LEU A 356 -7.56 -20.43 -2.48
C LEU A 356 -8.56 -20.63 -1.34
N TRP A 357 -9.78 -21.10 -1.66
CA TRP A 357 -10.84 -21.37 -0.68
C TRP A 357 -10.47 -22.36 0.41
N LEU A 358 -9.55 -23.27 0.10
CA LEU A 358 -9.11 -24.33 0.98
C LEU A 358 -7.73 -24.07 1.61
N GLY A 359 -7.10 -22.91 1.35
CA GLY A 359 -5.78 -22.58 1.89
C GLY A 359 -4.65 -23.45 1.29
N ILE A 360 -4.78 -23.82 0.01
CA ILE A 360 -3.89 -24.75 -0.71
C ILE A 360 -3.19 -24.03 -1.87
N PRO A 361 -2.23 -23.13 -1.63
CA PRO A 361 -1.66 -22.29 -2.69
C PRO A 361 -0.92 -23.05 -3.80
N SER A 362 -0.57 -24.32 -3.58
CA SER A 362 0.11 -25.18 -4.56
C SER A 362 -0.83 -25.98 -5.48
N ALA A 363 -2.15 -25.91 -5.28
CA ALA A 363 -3.12 -26.61 -6.14
C ALA A 363 -3.60 -25.71 -7.31
N PRO A 364 -3.85 -26.28 -8.50
CA PRO A 364 -4.23 -25.50 -9.68
C PRO A 364 -5.68 -24.97 -9.57
N VAL A 365 -5.94 -23.84 -10.24
CA VAL A 365 -7.31 -23.32 -10.45
C VAL A 365 -8.12 -24.32 -11.26
N VAL A 366 -9.40 -24.48 -10.92
CA VAL A 366 -10.30 -25.45 -11.54
C VAL A 366 -11.25 -24.74 -12.50
N THR A 367 -11.41 -25.32 -13.69
CA THR A 367 -12.49 -25.01 -14.62
C THR A 367 -13.37 -26.24 -14.77
N LEU A 368 -14.67 -26.12 -14.54
CA LEU A 368 -15.66 -27.14 -14.91
C LEU A 368 -16.38 -26.72 -16.18
N HIS A 369 -16.56 -27.64 -17.12
CA HIS A 369 -17.22 -27.35 -18.39
C HIS A 369 -18.12 -28.51 -18.84
N LYS A 370 -19.16 -28.22 -19.64
CA LYS A 370 -19.94 -29.26 -20.32
C LYS A 370 -19.07 -29.98 -21.36
N SER A 371 -19.40 -31.24 -21.65
CA SER A 371 -18.76 -31.98 -22.74
C SER A 371 -19.00 -31.31 -24.09
N VAL A 372 -17.94 -31.04 -24.85
CA VAL A 372 -17.99 -30.48 -26.21
C VAL A 372 -17.69 -31.57 -27.24
N GLU A 373 -18.46 -31.61 -28.33
CA GLU A 373 -18.30 -32.66 -29.34
C GLU A 373 -16.88 -32.67 -29.93
N GLY A 374 -16.32 -33.88 -30.04
CA GLY A 374 -14.96 -34.10 -30.51
C GLY A 374 -13.84 -33.56 -29.60
N TYR A 375 -14.13 -32.89 -28.48
CA TYR A 375 -13.10 -32.57 -27.47
C TYR A 375 -12.79 -33.82 -26.63
N LYS A 376 -11.51 -34.04 -26.36
CA LYS A 376 -11.00 -35.10 -25.47
C LYS A 376 -9.78 -34.55 -24.77
N ALA A 377 -9.78 -34.54 -23.45
CA ALA A 377 -8.62 -34.14 -22.65
C ALA A 377 -7.40 -35.01 -23.01
N SER A 378 -6.30 -34.34 -23.34
CA SER A 378 -5.01 -34.95 -23.63
C SER A 378 -4.41 -35.62 -22.39
N TYR A 379 -3.35 -36.39 -22.59
CA TYR A 379 -2.58 -36.99 -21.50
C TYR A 379 -2.12 -35.95 -20.46
N ARG A 380 -1.65 -34.77 -20.90
CA ARG A 380 -1.20 -33.69 -20.02
C ARG A 380 -2.36 -33.09 -19.23
N GLU A 381 -3.39 -32.59 -19.91
CA GLU A 381 -4.62 -32.02 -19.30
C GLU A 381 -5.23 -32.97 -18.25
N LYS A 382 -5.14 -34.30 -18.47
CA LYS A 382 -5.56 -35.32 -17.50
C LYS A 382 -4.63 -35.42 -16.30
N LEU A 383 -3.32 -35.46 -16.52
CA LEU A 383 -2.30 -35.57 -15.47
C LEU A 383 -2.21 -34.30 -14.61
N ASP A 384 -2.63 -33.15 -15.11
CA ASP A 384 -2.73 -31.88 -14.37
C ASP A 384 -3.78 -31.94 -13.23
N SER A 385 -4.63 -32.97 -13.20
CA SER A 385 -5.50 -33.29 -12.05
C SER A 385 -4.75 -33.93 -10.86
N LEU A 386 -3.50 -34.37 -11.03
CA LEU A 386 -2.73 -35.09 -10.00
C LEU A 386 -2.64 -34.34 -8.65
N PRO A 387 -2.40 -33.02 -8.58
CA PRO A 387 -2.40 -32.30 -7.30
C PRO A 387 -3.75 -32.40 -6.59
N TRP A 388 -4.88 -32.31 -7.31
CA TRP A 388 -6.20 -32.47 -6.72
C TRP A 388 -6.50 -33.90 -6.27
N TRP A 389 -5.99 -34.89 -7.00
CA TRP A 389 -6.06 -36.29 -6.56
C TRP A 389 -5.26 -36.49 -5.25
N VAL A 390 -4.04 -35.95 -5.15
CA VAL A 390 -3.24 -35.99 -3.92
C VAL A 390 -3.96 -35.25 -2.79
N ALA A 391 -4.54 -34.08 -3.04
CA ALA A 391 -5.29 -33.31 -2.05
C ALA A 391 -6.50 -34.09 -1.49
N SER A 392 -7.17 -34.91 -2.32
CA SER A 392 -8.32 -35.72 -1.89
C SER A 392 -8.00 -36.72 -0.76
N SER A 393 -6.73 -37.13 -0.62
CA SER A 393 -6.29 -38.00 0.49
C SER A 393 -6.34 -37.30 1.86
N TYR A 394 -6.18 -35.97 1.89
CA TYR A 394 -6.29 -35.16 3.11
C TYR A 394 -7.69 -34.54 3.26
N LEU A 395 -8.33 -34.21 2.13
CA LEU A 395 -9.57 -33.44 2.02
C LEU A 395 -10.69 -34.29 1.39
N SER A 396 -11.40 -35.02 2.23
CA SER A 396 -12.70 -35.60 1.86
C SER A 396 -13.68 -34.52 1.42
N GLY A 397 -14.63 -34.83 0.54
CA GLY A 397 -15.68 -33.89 0.12
C GLY A 397 -16.40 -33.22 1.30
N LYS A 398 -16.68 -33.95 2.38
CA LYS A 398 -17.25 -33.37 3.62
C LYS A 398 -16.39 -32.24 4.20
N LYS A 399 -15.08 -32.45 4.35
CA LYS A 399 -14.15 -31.40 4.85
C LYS A 399 -14.17 -30.15 3.96
N ILE A 400 -14.23 -30.32 2.64
CA ILE A 400 -14.29 -29.20 1.68
C ILE A 400 -15.57 -28.38 1.94
N VAL A 401 -16.72 -29.03 2.10
CA VAL A 401 -17.99 -28.37 2.44
C VAL A 401 -17.91 -27.71 3.82
N ASP A 402 -17.38 -28.40 4.83
CA ASP A 402 -17.23 -27.86 6.20
C ASP A 402 -16.35 -26.58 6.22
N MET A 403 -15.28 -26.53 5.42
CA MET A 403 -14.40 -25.36 5.30
C MET A 403 -15.07 -24.18 4.57
N ILE A 404 -15.78 -24.44 3.48
CA ILE A 404 -16.50 -23.40 2.73
C ILE A 404 -17.67 -22.86 3.56
N GLU A 405 -18.47 -23.72 4.19
CA GLU A 405 -19.55 -23.29 5.08
C GLU A 405 -19.03 -22.50 6.30
N ASN A 406 -17.84 -22.84 6.84
CA ASN A 406 -17.19 -22.00 7.85
C ASN A 406 -16.88 -20.59 7.32
N ALA A 407 -16.36 -20.43 6.10
CA ALA A 407 -16.10 -19.11 5.53
C ALA A 407 -17.39 -18.25 5.43
N PHE A 408 -18.49 -18.83 4.94
CA PHE A 408 -19.78 -18.13 4.89
C PHE A 408 -20.37 -17.88 6.30
N LEU A 409 -20.12 -18.76 7.27
CA LEU A 409 -20.51 -18.55 8.67
C LEU A 409 -19.73 -17.39 9.31
N LEU A 410 -18.43 -17.25 9.05
CA LEU A 410 -17.64 -16.12 9.52
C LEU A 410 -18.12 -14.80 8.91
N SER A 411 -18.42 -14.78 7.60
CA SER A 411 -19.08 -13.63 6.95
C SER A 411 -20.41 -13.28 7.62
N LYS A 412 -21.27 -14.28 7.85
CA LYS A 412 -22.56 -14.11 8.55
C LYS A 412 -22.40 -13.55 9.97
N VAL A 413 -21.43 -14.01 10.76
CA VAL A 413 -21.16 -13.47 12.10
C VAL A 413 -20.61 -12.04 12.02
N MET A 414 -19.68 -11.77 11.11
CA MET A 414 -19.10 -10.44 10.91
C MET A 414 -20.19 -9.43 10.52
N LEU A 415 -21.02 -9.75 9.51
CA LEU A 415 -22.13 -8.90 9.07
C LEU A 415 -23.04 -8.50 10.24
N LYS A 416 -23.38 -9.45 11.13
CA LYS A 416 -24.19 -9.12 12.32
C LYS A 416 -23.44 -8.22 13.30
N GLY A 417 -22.16 -8.49 13.55
CA GLY A 417 -21.32 -7.66 14.42
C GLY A 417 -21.21 -6.22 13.92
N LEU A 418 -20.87 -6.03 12.63
CA LEU A 418 -20.80 -4.72 11.99
C LEU A 418 -22.17 -4.02 11.98
N SER A 419 -23.26 -4.73 11.67
CA SER A 419 -24.63 -4.15 11.66
C SER A 419 -25.12 -3.68 13.03
N ALA A 420 -24.44 -4.05 14.12
CA ALA A 420 -24.76 -3.60 15.48
C ALA A 420 -24.00 -2.34 15.90
N ILE A 421 -23.13 -1.79 15.04
CA ILE A 421 -22.30 -0.60 15.27
C ILE A 421 -22.78 0.50 14.28
N PRO A 422 -23.63 1.46 14.69
CA PRO A 422 -24.19 2.50 13.80
C PRO A 422 -23.15 3.37 13.08
N GLU A 423 -21.97 3.49 13.68
CA GLU A 423 -20.82 4.26 13.21
C GLU A 423 -20.02 3.51 12.14
N VAL A 424 -20.40 2.27 11.79
CA VAL A 424 -19.80 1.49 10.70
C VAL A 424 -20.72 1.51 9.48
N GLU A 425 -20.19 2.00 8.37
CA GLU A 425 -20.82 1.87 7.06
C GLU A 425 -20.39 0.55 6.41
N ILE A 426 -21.36 -0.27 6.00
CA ILE A 426 -21.11 -1.45 5.14
C ILE A 426 -21.40 -1.02 3.70
N VAL A 427 -20.38 -0.96 2.87
CA VAL A 427 -20.46 -0.41 1.52
C VAL A 427 -21.39 -1.28 0.67
N GLY A 428 -22.37 -0.63 0.03
CA GLY A 428 -23.38 -1.29 -0.79
C GLY A 428 -24.53 -1.98 -0.02
N VAL A 429 -24.70 -1.68 1.27
CA VAL A 429 -25.82 -2.20 2.08
C VAL A 429 -26.56 -1.04 2.77
N GLU A 430 -27.67 -0.59 2.15
CA GLU A 430 -28.49 0.53 2.64
C GLU A 430 -29.02 0.34 4.08
N ASN A 431 -29.48 -0.87 4.41
CA ASN A 431 -29.97 -1.22 5.74
C ASN A 431 -29.23 -2.47 6.26
N PRO A 432 -28.07 -2.30 6.93
CA PRO A 432 -27.26 -3.39 7.45
C PRO A 432 -28.04 -4.34 8.37
N VAL A 433 -28.94 -3.80 9.20
CA VAL A 433 -29.71 -4.57 10.19
C VAL A 433 -30.75 -5.47 9.52
N ASP A 434 -31.55 -4.95 8.58
CA ASP A 434 -32.52 -5.78 7.85
C ASP A 434 -31.81 -6.79 6.92
N PHE A 435 -30.74 -6.37 6.23
CA PHE A 435 -29.96 -7.27 5.41
C PHE A 435 -29.34 -8.42 6.23
N ALA A 436 -28.71 -8.11 7.36
CA ALA A 436 -28.24 -9.11 8.32
C ALA A 436 -29.38 -10.02 8.79
N ASN A 437 -30.54 -9.47 9.15
CA ASN A 437 -31.70 -10.27 9.56
C ASN A 437 -32.20 -11.22 8.45
N ARG A 438 -32.18 -10.81 7.18
CA ARG A 438 -32.54 -11.66 6.03
C ARG A 438 -31.52 -12.78 5.80
N VAL A 439 -30.22 -12.50 5.93
CA VAL A 439 -29.13 -13.50 5.90
C VAL A 439 -29.22 -14.46 7.12
N TYR A 440 -29.62 -13.97 8.29
CA TYR A 440 -29.80 -14.81 9.47
C TYR A 440 -30.97 -15.77 9.33
N LYS A 441 -32.08 -15.31 8.76
CA LYS A 441 -33.28 -16.10 8.42
C LYS A 441 -33.10 -16.94 7.13
N SER A 442 -31.89 -17.05 6.60
CA SER A 442 -31.54 -17.80 5.37
C SER A 442 -32.37 -17.42 4.14
N LYS A 443 -32.91 -16.20 4.08
CA LYS A 443 -33.59 -15.66 2.89
C LYS A 443 -32.58 -15.28 1.79
N TYR A 444 -31.39 -14.84 2.20
CA TYR A 444 -30.26 -14.55 1.34
C TYR A 444 -29.04 -15.35 1.82
N THR A 445 -28.18 -15.73 0.87
CA THR A 445 -26.85 -16.25 1.18
C THR A 445 -26.02 -15.16 1.85
N ALA A 446 -25.14 -15.53 2.79
CA ALA A 446 -24.19 -14.56 3.35
C ALA A 446 -23.25 -14.03 2.25
N PRO A 447 -22.86 -12.75 2.28
CA PRO A 447 -22.02 -12.16 1.25
C PRO A 447 -20.62 -12.80 1.25
N THR A 448 -20.02 -12.96 0.07
CA THR A 448 -18.67 -13.53 -0.08
C THR A 448 -17.58 -12.57 0.38
N VAL A 449 -17.83 -11.27 0.26
CA VAL A 449 -16.96 -10.18 0.70
C VAL A 449 -17.79 -9.19 1.51
N LEU A 450 -17.24 -8.68 2.61
CA LEU A 450 -17.77 -7.52 3.32
C LEU A 450 -16.75 -6.38 3.19
N ILE A 451 -17.21 -5.26 2.63
CA ILE A 451 -16.48 -4.00 2.61
C ILE A 451 -17.12 -3.07 3.64
N PHE A 452 -16.32 -2.52 4.56
CA PHE A 452 -16.82 -1.64 5.60
C PHE A 452 -15.81 -0.54 5.95
N LYS A 453 -16.30 0.60 6.44
CA LYS A 453 -15.49 1.74 6.87
C LYS A 453 -16.19 2.54 7.96
N TYR A 454 -15.50 3.51 8.53
CA TYR A 454 -16.11 4.49 9.42
C TYR A 454 -17.16 5.35 8.67
N ASN A 455 -18.35 5.45 9.24
CA ASN A 455 -19.51 6.19 8.71
C ASN A 455 -19.38 7.70 9.00
N TYR A 456 -18.39 8.35 8.40
CA TYR A 456 -18.12 9.76 8.67
C TYR A 456 -19.18 10.67 8.03
N VAL A 457 -20.11 11.17 8.86
CA VAL A 457 -21.30 11.92 8.42
C VAL A 457 -20.95 13.20 7.65
N SER A 458 -19.85 13.88 7.98
CA SER A 458 -19.44 15.12 7.29
C SER A 458 -19.21 14.93 5.79
N ILE A 459 -18.64 13.79 5.36
CA ILE A 459 -18.49 13.46 3.93
C ILE A 459 -19.85 13.42 3.24
N LYS A 460 -20.85 12.78 3.85
CA LYS A 460 -22.20 12.67 3.25
C LYS A 460 -22.87 14.04 3.10
N ASN A 461 -22.70 14.91 4.09
CA ASN A 461 -23.16 16.29 4.04
C ASN A 461 -22.44 17.10 2.96
N ALA A 462 -21.11 16.95 2.84
CA ALA A 462 -20.31 17.64 1.82
C ALA A 462 -20.66 17.18 0.39
N ILE A 463 -20.86 15.87 0.17
CA ILE A 463 -21.33 15.31 -1.11
C ILE A 463 -22.70 15.90 -1.48
N GLN A 464 -23.65 15.93 -0.55
CA GLN A 464 -24.98 16.47 -0.83
C GLN A 464 -24.93 17.97 -1.14
N HIS A 465 -24.18 18.75 -0.36
CA HIS A 465 -24.00 20.18 -0.58
C HIS A 465 -23.38 20.48 -1.96
N HIS A 466 -22.32 19.75 -2.34
CA HIS A 466 -21.70 19.90 -3.66
C HIS A 466 -22.66 19.51 -4.81
N LYS A 467 -23.42 18.42 -4.67
CA LYS A 467 -24.46 18.02 -5.63
C LYS A 467 -25.57 19.08 -5.76
N ASP A 468 -26.02 19.66 -4.65
CA ASP A 468 -27.07 20.69 -4.63
C ASP A 468 -26.63 21.96 -5.37
N LEU A 469 -25.38 22.40 -5.19
CA LEU A 469 -24.83 23.57 -5.89
C LEU A 469 -24.72 23.35 -7.40
N ILE A 470 -24.26 22.17 -7.82
CA ILE A 470 -24.21 21.78 -9.24
C ILE A 470 -25.63 21.76 -9.84
N GLN A 471 -26.61 21.15 -9.16
CA GLN A 471 -27.98 21.09 -9.66
C GLN A 471 -28.66 22.47 -9.77
N LYS A 472 -28.29 23.41 -8.90
CA LYS A 472 -28.79 24.79 -8.93
C LYS A 472 -28.07 25.68 -9.95
N ASN A 473 -26.97 25.22 -10.57
CA ASN A 473 -26.06 26.04 -11.35
C ASN A 473 -25.61 27.31 -10.60
N GLU A 474 -25.18 27.16 -9.35
CA GLU A 474 -24.59 28.27 -8.58
C GLU A 474 -23.21 28.67 -9.10
N ASP A 475 -22.65 29.76 -8.55
CA ASP A 475 -21.41 30.35 -9.04
C ASP A 475 -20.21 29.39 -8.95
N HIS A 476 -19.30 29.51 -9.91
CA HIS A 476 -18.13 28.64 -10.04
C HIS A 476 -17.24 28.69 -8.80
N ASP A 477 -17.10 29.86 -8.17
CA ASP A 477 -16.33 30.02 -6.93
C ASP A 477 -16.99 29.28 -5.74
N ALA A 478 -18.32 29.27 -5.65
CA ALA A 478 -19.04 28.53 -4.62
C ALA A 478 -18.91 27.02 -4.81
N ILE A 479 -19.00 26.54 -6.06
CA ILE A 479 -18.79 25.14 -6.42
C ILE A 479 -17.34 24.72 -6.07
N SER A 480 -16.34 25.54 -6.40
CA SER A 480 -14.93 25.25 -6.10
C SER A 480 -14.63 25.22 -4.59
N ILE A 481 -15.24 26.10 -3.80
CA ILE A 481 -15.15 26.06 -2.33
C ILE A 481 -15.78 24.78 -1.78
N ALA A 482 -16.93 24.35 -2.30
CA ALA A 482 -17.60 23.12 -1.88
C ALA A 482 -16.82 21.86 -2.29
N GLU A 483 -16.24 21.84 -3.48
CA GLU A 483 -15.35 20.76 -3.97
C GLU A 483 -14.12 20.61 -3.08
N LYS A 484 -13.45 21.73 -2.75
CA LYS A 484 -12.32 21.72 -1.82
C LYS A 484 -12.72 21.22 -0.43
N THR A 485 -13.87 21.65 0.08
CA THR A 485 -14.39 21.18 1.38
C THR A 485 -14.66 19.68 1.35
N LEU A 486 -15.27 19.18 0.28
CA LEU A 486 -15.48 17.74 0.07
C LEU A 486 -14.14 16.98 0.06
N GLN A 487 -13.11 17.49 -0.64
CA GLN A 487 -11.79 16.87 -0.69
C GLN A 487 -11.09 16.85 0.68
N ASP A 488 -11.16 17.94 1.46
CA ASP A 488 -10.57 18.01 2.80
C ASP A 488 -11.29 17.04 3.78
N GLU A 489 -12.63 16.87 3.67
CA GLU A 489 -13.41 15.90 4.46
C GLU A 489 -13.18 14.44 4.05
N LEU A 490 -13.01 14.16 2.74
CA LEU A 490 -12.62 12.85 2.22
C LEU A 490 -11.22 12.45 2.72
N GLU A 491 -10.23 13.35 2.62
CA GLU A 491 -8.88 13.15 3.13
C GLU A 491 -8.93 12.80 4.63
N TYR A 492 -9.67 13.56 5.43
CA TYR A 492 -9.80 13.31 6.86
C TYR A 492 -10.44 11.93 7.17
N GLY A 493 -11.49 11.54 6.43
CA GLY A 493 -12.11 10.22 6.55
C GLY A 493 -11.16 9.06 6.25
N ASP A 494 -10.28 9.21 5.25
CA ASP A 494 -9.26 8.21 4.93
C ASP A 494 -8.20 8.09 6.02
N TYR A 495 -7.79 9.20 6.65
CA TYR A 495 -6.90 9.15 7.80
C TYR A 495 -7.53 8.52 9.04
N LEU A 496 -8.84 8.72 9.28
CA LEU A 496 -9.57 8.00 10.32
C LEU A 496 -9.58 6.48 10.07
N ASN A 497 -9.87 6.03 8.83
CA ASN A 497 -9.84 4.62 8.46
C ASN A 497 -8.42 4.01 8.52
N ALA A 498 -7.39 4.78 8.14
CA ALA A 498 -5.99 4.38 8.27
C ALA A 498 -5.56 4.20 9.74
N TRP A 499 -5.98 5.11 10.64
CA TRP A 499 -5.71 4.98 12.06
C TRP A 499 -6.48 3.81 12.70
N LEU A 500 -7.76 3.63 12.32
CA LEU A 500 -8.56 2.46 12.71
C LEU A 500 -7.86 1.15 12.34
N ARG A 501 -7.28 1.06 11.13
CA ARG A 501 -6.55 -0.13 10.67
C ARG A 501 -5.37 -0.45 11.58
N ASP A 502 -4.59 0.56 11.94
CA ASP A 502 -3.40 0.36 12.76
C ASP A 502 -3.80 -0.05 14.20
N GLY A 503 -4.91 0.47 14.72
CA GLY A 503 -5.51 0.06 16.00
C GLY A 503 -6.17 -1.34 16.01
N LEU A 504 -6.54 -1.86 14.84
CA LEU A 504 -7.19 -3.17 14.63
C LEU A 504 -6.25 -4.23 14.05
N LEU A 505 -4.97 -3.91 13.83
CA LEU A 505 -4.02 -4.76 13.12
C LEU A 505 -3.89 -6.19 13.69
N PRO A 506 -3.80 -6.41 15.02
CA PRO A 506 -3.65 -7.75 15.59
C PRO A 506 -4.86 -8.66 15.33
N GLU A 507 -6.08 -8.14 15.52
CA GLU A 507 -7.32 -8.87 15.25
C GLU A 507 -7.55 -9.08 13.75
N SER A 508 -7.12 -8.13 12.92
CA SER A 508 -7.25 -8.18 11.46
C SER A 508 -6.41 -9.30 10.84
N GLN A 509 -5.19 -9.52 11.33
CA GLN A 509 -4.29 -10.58 10.84
C GLN A 509 -4.91 -11.98 10.97
N ALA A 510 -5.58 -12.29 12.08
CA ALA A 510 -6.19 -13.60 12.31
C ALA A 510 -7.45 -13.86 11.47
N LEU A 511 -7.95 -12.85 10.76
CA LEU A 511 -9.11 -12.90 9.88
C LEU A 511 -8.78 -12.66 8.40
N GLY A 512 -7.54 -12.29 8.08
CA GLY A 512 -7.16 -11.80 6.75
C GLY A 512 -7.96 -10.58 6.32
N ILE A 513 -8.20 -9.65 7.25
CA ILE A 513 -8.76 -8.33 6.94
C ILE A 513 -7.62 -7.44 6.46
N ASP A 514 -7.80 -6.84 5.29
CA ASP A 514 -6.86 -5.89 4.70
C ASP A 514 -7.60 -4.59 4.33
N THR A 515 -6.87 -3.52 4.01
CA THR A 515 -7.45 -2.27 3.50
C THR A 515 -7.39 -2.19 1.98
N ILE A 516 -8.47 -1.70 1.38
CA ILE A 516 -8.61 -1.46 -0.06
C ILE A 516 -8.98 0.01 -0.30
N GLU A 517 -8.43 0.59 -1.35
CA GLU A 517 -8.82 1.92 -1.85
C GLU A 517 -9.94 1.74 -2.88
N LEU A 518 -11.06 2.43 -2.69
CA LEU A 518 -12.25 2.35 -3.51
C LEU A 518 -12.37 3.62 -4.37
N GLY A 519 -12.72 3.44 -5.64
CA GLY A 519 -12.94 4.56 -6.57
C GLY A 519 -14.12 5.46 -6.18
N GLY A 520 -14.14 6.66 -6.75
CA GLY A 520 -15.14 7.68 -6.43
C GLY A 520 -14.94 8.27 -5.04
N ASN A 521 -16.04 8.70 -4.40
CA ASN A 521 -16.02 9.32 -3.06
C ASN A 521 -15.96 8.30 -1.90
N TYR A 522 -15.47 7.09 -2.14
CA TYR A 522 -15.50 6.00 -1.17
C TYR A 522 -14.20 5.82 -0.37
N GLY A 523 -13.04 6.14 -0.94
CA GLY A 523 -11.76 6.19 -0.21
C GLY A 523 -11.31 4.84 0.35
N ILE A 524 -10.59 4.86 1.47
CA ILE A 524 -10.01 3.70 2.13
C ILE A 524 -11.09 2.97 2.96
N ALA A 525 -11.23 1.67 2.71
CA ALA A 525 -12.13 0.78 3.43
C ALA A 525 -11.46 -0.53 3.85
N PHE A 526 -12.05 -1.22 4.82
CA PHE A 526 -11.68 -2.57 5.22
C PHE A 526 -12.35 -3.60 4.31
N ARG A 527 -11.59 -4.62 3.91
CA ARG A 527 -12.06 -5.76 3.13
C ARG A 527 -11.93 -7.05 3.92
N PHE A 528 -13.05 -7.71 4.16
CA PHE A 528 -13.12 -9.05 4.74
C PHE A 528 -13.68 -10.05 3.73
N CYS A 529 -12.80 -10.88 3.16
CA CYS A 529 -13.18 -12.01 2.31
C CYS A 529 -12.75 -13.32 3.00
N PRO A 530 -13.61 -13.96 3.81
CA PRO A 530 -13.24 -15.18 4.52
C PRO A 530 -12.99 -16.37 3.59
N LEU A 531 -13.55 -16.38 2.36
CA LEU A 531 -13.23 -17.39 1.35
C LEU A 531 -11.76 -17.35 0.93
N GLU A 532 -11.05 -16.23 1.03
CA GLU A 532 -9.65 -16.15 0.61
C GLU A 532 -8.67 -16.47 1.76
N HIS A 533 -9.15 -16.38 3.00
CA HIS A 533 -8.29 -16.21 4.16
C HIS A 533 -8.58 -17.18 5.31
N ALA A 534 -9.84 -17.61 5.51
CA ALA A 534 -10.23 -18.35 6.71
C ALA A 534 -9.55 -19.71 6.84
N ALA A 535 -9.34 -20.42 5.73
CA ALA A 535 -8.59 -21.67 5.72
C ALA A 535 -7.10 -21.45 6.02
N THR A 536 -6.50 -20.41 5.42
CA THR A 536 -5.07 -20.07 5.56
C THR A 536 -4.71 -19.65 6.98
N PHE A 537 -5.53 -18.83 7.63
CA PHE A 537 -5.29 -18.34 8.99
C PHE A 537 -5.98 -19.16 10.10
N SER A 538 -6.67 -20.26 9.75
CA SER A 538 -7.50 -21.05 10.69
C SER A 538 -8.51 -20.16 11.46
N SER A 539 -9.20 -19.29 10.73
CA SER A 539 -10.12 -18.32 11.32
C SER A 539 -11.38 -19.01 11.89
N HIS A 540 -11.84 -18.48 13.03
CA HIS A 540 -12.95 -19.02 13.82
C HIS A 540 -13.84 -17.89 14.34
N ILE A 541 -15.04 -18.23 14.81
CA ILE A 541 -16.03 -17.27 15.33
C ILE A 541 -15.44 -16.38 16.43
N ASP A 542 -14.60 -16.93 17.31
CA ASP A 542 -13.96 -16.19 18.42
C ASP A 542 -12.99 -15.11 17.93
N HIS A 543 -12.42 -15.26 16.72
CA HIS A 543 -11.62 -14.23 16.07
C HIS A 543 -12.50 -13.06 15.63
N VAL A 544 -13.63 -13.34 14.99
CA VAL A 544 -14.63 -12.33 14.59
C VAL A 544 -15.20 -11.61 15.82
N GLN A 545 -15.52 -12.34 16.90
CA GLN A 545 -16.01 -11.74 18.15
C GLN A 545 -14.96 -10.90 18.88
N ARG A 546 -13.66 -11.20 18.74
CA ARG A 546 -12.58 -10.32 19.24
C ARG A 546 -12.48 -9.05 18.39
N PHE A 547 -12.44 -9.19 17.07
CA PHE A 547 -12.41 -8.06 16.14
C PHE A 547 -13.57 -7.10 16.35
N VAL A 548 -14.81 -7.60 16.40
CA VAL A 548 -16.02 -6.77 16.58
C VAL A 548 -15.98 -6.03 17.91
N ARG A 549 -15.59 -6.68 19.02
CA ARG A 549 -15.45 -6.00 20.33
C ARG A 549 -14.39 -4.90 20.27
N LYS A 550 -13.21 -5.20 19.73
CA LYS A 550 -12.11 -4.24 19.60
C LYS A 550 -12.50 -3.05 18.71
N LEU A 551 -13.25 -3.30 17.63
CA LEU A 551 -13.82 -2.27 16.77
C LEU A 551 -14.80 -1.38 17.54
N THR A 552 -15.75 -1.96 18.29
CA THR A 552 -16.67 -1.19 19.15
C THR A 552 -15.93 -0.34 20.18
N ASP A 553 -14.89 -0.88 20.83
CA ASP A 553 -14.10 -0.14 21.83
C ASP A 553 -13.35 1.05 21.20
N ILE A 554 -12.72 0.85 20.03
CA ILE A 554 -12.01 1.91 19.31
C ILE A 554 -12.99 2.95 18.73
N MET A 555 -14.18 2.53 18.29
CA MET A 555 -15.15 3.44 17.68
C MET A 555 -15.56 4.57 18.64
N ARG A 556 -15.63 4.30 19.94
CA ARG A 556 -15.89 5.31 20.98
C ARG A 556 -14.84 6.43 21.02
N ILE A 557 -13.58 6.09 20.71
CA ILE A 557 -12.46 7.04 20.60
C ILE A 557 -12.59 7.84 19.30
N VAL A 558 -12.95 7.19 18.19
CA VAL A 558 -13.17 7.87 16.90
C VAL A 558 -14.30 8.89 16.99
N GLU A 559 -15.48 8.49 17.49
CA GLU A 559 -16.63 9.38 17.73
C GLU A 559 -16.25 10.56 18.63
N SER A 560 -15.57 10.29 19.74
CA SER A 560 -15.13 11.35 20.67
C SER A 560 -14.10 12.29 20.03
N THR A 561 -13.23 11.77 19.16
CA THR A 561 -12.25 12.59 18.40
C THR A 561 -12.96 13.48 17.38
N VAL A 562 -13.93 12.95 16.64
CA VAL A 562 -14.70 13.71 15.63
C VAL A 562 -15.59 14.76 16.29
N ALA A 563 -16.28 14.42 17.38
CA ALA A 563 -17.06 15.38 18.16
C ALA A 563 -16.18 16.46 18.81
N ALA A 564 -14.95 16.11 19.21
CA ALA A 564 -13.98 17.08 19.71
C ALA A 564 -13.44 17.99 18.59
N LYS A 565 -13.17 17.47 17.39
CA LYS A 565 -12.76 18.25 16.20
C LYS A 565 -13.76 19.37 15.88
N LEU A 566 -15.05 19.09 15.92
CA LEU A 566 -16.11 20.08 15.66
C LEU A 566 -16.10 21.22 16.70
N LYS A 567 -15.81 20.93 17.96
CA LYS A 567 -15.71 21.94 19.05
C LYS A 567 -14.36 22.65 19.11
N PHE A 568 -13.32 22.06 18.53
CA PHE A 568 -11.96 22.58 18.60
C PHE A 568 -11.79 23.93 17.88
N SER A 569 -12.60 24.19 16.85
CA SER A 569 -12.70 25.50 16.19
C SER A 569 -13.36 26.57 17.06
N GLU A 570 -14.32 26.18 17.92
CA GLU A 570 -15.05 27.07 18.82
C GLU A 570 -14.16 27.54 19.99
N LEU A 571 -13.23 26.70 20.46
CA LEU A 571 -12.31 26.99 21.57
C LEU A 571 -11.23 28.04 21.25
N LYS A 572 -11.22 28.63 20.05
CA LYS A 572 -10.24 29.65 19.66
C LYS A 572 -10.31 30.91 20.54
N ASP A 573 -11.53 31.34 20.88
CA ASP A 573 -11.75 32.64 21.53
C ASP A 573 -11.41 32.60 23.04
N ASP A 574 -11.48 31.41 23.65
CA ASP A 574 -11.08 31.17 25.05
C ASP A 574 -9.56 31.29 25.26
N PHE A 575 -8.76 31.03 24.22
CA PHE A 575 -7.29 30.88 24.33
C PHE A 575 -6.53 31.79 23.35
N PRO A 576 -6.46 33.12 23.59
CA PRO A 576 -5.88 34.10 22.67
C PRO A 576 -4.35 34.05 22.50
N SER A 577 -3.67 33.07 23.13
CA SER A 577 -2.26 32.74 22.88
C SER A 577 -2.07 31.57 21.92
N LEU A 578 -3.16 30.91 21.51
CA LEU A 578 -3.16 29.75 20.62
C LEU A 578 -3.80 30.11 19.27
N VAL A 579 -3.17 29.70 18.18
CA VAL A 579 -3.72 29.83 16.83
C VAL A 579 -3.92 28.45 16.23
N LEU A 580 -5.15 28.14 15.85
CA LEU A 580 -5.50 26.93 15.10
C LEU A 580 -4.82 26.93 13.74
N LEU A 581 -4.02 25.91 13.45
CA LEU A 581 -3.34 25.77 12.16
C LEU A 581 -3.90 24.60 11.36
N PRO A 582 -4.13 24.77 10.04
CA PRO A 582 -4.53 23.68 9.18
C PRO A 582 -3.38 22.67 9.06
N ILE A 583 -3.68 21.42 9.41
CA ILE A 583 -2.79 20.27 9.21
C ILE A 583 -3.46 19.30 8.25
N ARG A 584 -2.66 18.72 7.36
CA ARG A 584 -3.03 17.60 6.49
C ARG A 584 -2.52 16.30 7.09
N ASN A 585 -2.96 15.18 6.52
CA ASN A 585 -2.44 13.86 6.86
C ASN A 585 -2.58 13.48 8.35
N TRP A 586 -3.73 13.79 8.96
CA TRP A 586 -3.94 13.59 10.40
C TRP A 586 -5.37 13.14 10.75
N ALA A 587 -5.47 12.06 11.52
CA ALA A 587 -6.73 11.49 11.99
C ALA A 587 -7.27 12.16 13.27
N GLY A 588 -6.40 12.80 14.06
CA GLY A 588 -6.78 13.44 15.32
C GLY A 588 -7.55 14.74 15.17
N ILE A 589 -7.81 15.39 16.30
CA ILE A 589 -8.63 16.61 16.42
C ILE A 589 -8.13 17.71 15.47
N GLY A 590 -6.85 18.09 15.59
CA GLY A 590 -6.25 19.20 14.84
C GLY A 590 -4.89 19.62 15.42
N ALA A 591 -4.45 20.85 15.12
CA ALA A 591 -3.27 21.44 15.74
C ALA A 591 -3.51 22.89 16.19
N VAL A 592 -2.79 23.28 17.25
CA VAL A 592 -2.57 24.68 17.61
C VAL A 592 -1.09 25.03 17.53
N CYS A 593 -0.82 26.31 17.31
CA CYS A 593 0.48 26.92 17.49
C CYS A 593 0.38 27.90 18.66
N TYR A 594 1.24 27.76 19.67
CA TYR A 594 1.41 28.76 20.72
C TYR A 594 2.18 29.95 20.14
N ILE A 595 1.60 31.15 20.25
CA ILE A 595 2.18 32.39 19.74
C ILE A 595 2.72 33.20 20.93
N PRO A 596 4.05 33.33 21.07
CA PRO A 596 4.63 34.11 22.15
C PRO A 596 4.32 35.60 21.98
N SER A 597 4.30 36.31 23.11
CA SER A 597 3.90 37.71 23.24
C SER A 597 4.67 38.66 22.31
N ILE A 598 5.92 38.30 21.98
CA ILE A 598 6.82 39.10 21.13
C ILE A 598 6.37 39.20 19.65
N VAL A 599 5.52 38.27 19.18
CA VAL A 599 4.99 38.21 17.79
C VAL A 599 3.46 38.29 17.73
N LYS A 600 2.80 38.50 18.87
CA LYS A 600 1.33 38.53 18.98
C LYS A 600 0.64 39.62 18.15
N GLU A 601 1.37 40.69 17.80
CA GLU A 601 0.90 41.79 16.96
C GLU A 601 1.12 41.55 15.44
N THR A 602 1.83 40.48 15.05
CA THR A 602 2.14 40.16 13.64
C THR A 602 1.26 39.01 13.13
N ASN A 603 0.63 39.21 11.98
CA ASN A 603 -0.27 38.24 11.37
C ASN A 603 0.51 37.00 10.88
N PRO A 604 -0.05 35.76 10.91
CA PRO A 604 0.70 34.54 10.55
C PRO A 604 1.28 34.49 9.12
N GLU A 605 0.62 35.14 8.16
CA GLU A 605 1.11 35.25 6.78
C GLU A 605 2.36 36.16 6.68
N ASP A 606 2.51 37.13 7.60
CA ASP A 606 3.55 38.16 7.60
C ASP A 606 4.79 37.80 8.45
N TRP A 607 4.82 36.63 9.10
CA TRP A 607 5.96 36.23 9.94
C TRP A 607 7.26 36.07 9.11
N ASN A 608 8.34 36.70 9.57
CA ASN A 608 9.67 36.53 8.96
C ASN A 608 10.29 35.17 9.33
N ALA A 609 11.39 34.81 8.66
CA ALA A 609 12.06 33.51 8.86
C ALA A 609 12.52 33.26 10.30
N ILE A 610 12.98 34.28 11.02
CA ILE A 610 13.45 34.15 12.40
C ILE A 610 12.29 33.98 13.36
N GLN A 611 11.22 34.77 13.20
CA GLN A 611 9.98 34.62 13.96
C GLN A 611 9.40 33.20 13.80
N LYS A 612 9.37 32.67 12.56
CA LYS A 612 8.95 31.29 12.28
C LYS A 612 9.84 30.25 12.99
N GLN A 613 11.16 30.46 13.01
CA GLN A 613 12.08 29.59 13.73
C GLN A 613 11.88 29.65 15.26
N GLN A 614 11.68 30.84 15.83
CA GLN A 614 11.43 31.05 17.26
C GLN A 614 10.10 30.42 17.72
N ILE A 615 9.03 30.62 16.95
CA ILE A 615 7.72 30.00 17.16
C ILE A 615 7.85 28.48 17.10
N SER A 616 8.53 27.95 16.08
CA SER A 616 8.73 26.50 15.91
C SER A 616 9.53 25.90 17.07
N HIS A 617 10.60 26.57 17.51
CA HIS A 617 11.42 26.12 18.63
C HIS A 617 10.60 26.03 19.93
N LEU A 618 9.83 27.07 20.26
CA LEU A 618 8.94 27.06 21.44
C LEU A 618 7.91 25.91 21.33
N ASN A 619 7.26 25.75 20.17
CA ASN A 619 6.24 24.72 20.00
C ASN A 619 6.80 23.30 20.03
N LEU A 620 8.06 23.08 19.58
CA LEU A 620 8.74 21.79 19.69
C LEU A 620 9.08 21.45 21.15
N GLU A 621 9.59 22.41 21.92
CA GLU A 621 9.85 22.22 23.36
C GLU A 621 8.55 22.02 24.15
N LEU A 622 7.49 22.75 23.79
CA LEU A 622 6.15 22.56 24.34
C LEU A 622 5.63 21.14 24.08
N VAL A 623 5.76 20.60 22.85
CA VAL A 623 5.44 19.20 22.56
C VAL A 623 6.30 18.24 23.37
N HIS A 624 7.60 18.51 23.54
CA HIS A 624 8.52 17.66 24.30
C HIS A 624 8.08 17.53 25.77
N GLN A 625 7.73 18.65 26.41
CA GLN A 625 7.21 18.64 27.78
C GLN A 625 5.82 18.02 27.87
N LEU A 626 4.89 18.36 26.97
CA LEU A 626 3.53 17.82 26.96
C LEU A 626 3.48 16.31 26.76
N LYS A 627 4.35 15.74 25.90
CA LYS A 627 4.46 14.29 25.68
C LYS A 627 4.86 13.50 26.93
N SER A 628 5.51 14.14 27.90
CA SER A 628 5.84 13.50 29.18
C SER A 628 4.63 13.37 30.12
N VAL A 629 3.58 14.17 29.88
CA VAL A 629 2.33 14.23 30.66
C VAL A 629 1.22 13.43 29.98
N ASP A 630 1.03 13.60 28.67
CA ASP A 630 -0.03 12.94 27.91
C ASP A 630 0.45 12.54 26.49
N ALA A 631 0.15 11.30 26.10
CA ALA A 631 0.48 10.73 24.80
C ALA A 631 -0.40 11.27 23.65
N ALA A 632 -1.46 12.02 23.95
CA ALA A 632 -2.31 12.68 22.95
C ALA A 632 -1.57 13.78 22.16
N PHE A 633 -0.45 14.30 22.67
CA PHE A 633 0.30 15.38 22.03
C PHE A 633 1.41 14.89 21.09
N SER A 634 1.49 15.48 19.89
CA SER A 634 2.58 15.21 18.96
C SER A 634 3.03 16.45 18.18
N SER A 635 4.25 16.42 17.66
CA SER A 635 4.80 17.48 16.82
C SER A 635 4.30 17.33 15.39
N GLY A 636 3.86 18.43 14.79
CA GLY A 636 3.55 18.53 13.38
C GLY A 636 4.00 19.87 12.81
N ASP A 637 4.01 19.98 11.49
CA ASP A 637 4.47 21.17 10.79
C ASP A 637 3.35 21.67 9.89
N CYS A 638 2.99 22.95 10.04
CA CYS A 638 1.99 23.57 9.18
C CYS A 638 2.65 24.07 7.89
N THR A 639 2.49 23.33 6.79
CA THR A 639 3.08 23.64 5.48
C THR A 639 2.69 25.03 4.96
N ARG A 640 1.51 25.54 5.32
CA ARG A 640 1.03 26.87 4.91
C ARG A 640 1.88 28.00 5.49
N TYR A 641 2.21 27.92 6.77
CA TYR A 641 2.93 28.98 7.49
C TYR A 641 4.43 28.70 7.62
N GLY A 642 4.86 27.44 7.50
CA GLY A 642 6.24 27.02 7.68
C GLY A 642 6.67 27.03 9.14
N VAL A 643 5.78 26.65 10.06
CA VAL A 643 6.05 26.58 11.51
C VAL A 643 5.65 25.23 12.10
N SER A 644 6.40 24.78 13.11
CA SER A 644 6.03 23.62 13.92
C SER A 644 4.91 23.96 14.92
N CYS A 645 4.08 22.97 15.23
CA CYS A 645 2.84 23.12 15.99
C CYS A 645 2.53 21.88 16.85
N VAL A 646 1.67 22.06 17.85
CA VAL A 646 1.17 21.02 18.75
C VAL A 646 -0.04 20.35 18.12
N LYS A 647 0.10 19.10 17.64
CA LYS A 647 -1.01 18.27 17.17
C LYS A 647 -1.67 17.55 18.34
N PHE A 648 -3.01 17.62 18.37
CA PHE A 648 -3.88 16.84 19.23
C PHE A 648 -4.27 15.55 18.50
N GLY A 649 -3.96 14.41 19.10
CA GLY A 649 -4.26 13.08 18.58
C GLY A 649 -5.73 12.67 18.75
N MET A 650 -5.92 11.38 18.97
CA MET A 650 -7.23 10.79 19.23
C MET A 650 -7.62 10.99 20.70
N LEU A 651 -8.90 11.25 20.97
CA LEU A 651 -9.41 11.58 22.29
C LEU A 651 -10.49 10.58 22.74
N SER A 652 -10.44 10.15 24.00
CA SER A 652 -11.35 9.11 24.53
C SER A 652 -12.65 9.65 25.15
N ASP A 653 -12.66 10.88 25.67
CA ASP A 653 -13.86 11.62 26.08
C ASP A 653 -13.75 13.07 25.61
N VAL A 654 -14.77 13.57 24.90
CA VAL A 654 -14.86 14.96 24.40
C VAL A 654 -14.68 16.00 25.52
N LYS A 655 -15.02 15.66 26.77
CA LYS A 655 -14.91 16.57 27.92
C LYS A 655 -13.47 16.98 28.23
N ASP A 656 -12.50 16.12 27.93
CA ASP A 656 -11.09 16.38 28.23
C ASP A 656 -10.48 17.43 27.28
N LEU A 657 -11.14 17.73 26.14
CA LEU A 657 -10.66 18.67 25.14
C LEU A 657 -10.27 20.04 25.73
N HIS A 658 -11.14 20.64 26.55
CA HIS A 658 -10.86 21.95 27.14
C HIS A 658 -9.66 21.91 28.10
N ASN A 659 -9.55 20.85 28.90
CA ASN A 659 -8.42 20.65 29.83
C ASN A 659 -7.10 20.46 29.07
N LEU A 660 -7.12 19.74 27.94
CA LEU A 660 -5.94 19.56 27.09
C LEU A 660 -5.53 20.88 26.41
N VAL A 661 -6.47 21.67 25.90
CA VAL A 661 -6.16 22.99 25.31
C VAL A 661 -5.64 23.97 26.38
N LEU A 662 -6.23 23.97 27.58
CA LEU A 662 -5.75 24.72 28.74
C LEU A 662 -4.31 24.32 29.11
N MET A 663 -4.02 23.02 29.17
CA MET A 663 -2.66 22.51 29.43
C MET A 663 -1.64 23.02 28.42
N VAL A 664 -1.98 23.05 27.11
CA VAL A 664 -1.11 23.62 26.07
C VAL A 664 -0.91 25.13 26.28
N SER A 665 -1.98 25.88 26.61
CA SER A 665 -1.89 27.32 26.87
C SER A 665 -1.00 27.64 28.08
N ASP A 666 -1.19 26.93 29.19
CA ASP A 666 -0.48 27.21 30.44
C ASP A 666 0.97 26.72 30.40
N LYS A 667 1.25 25.54 29.82
CA LYS A 667 2.64 25.11 29.59
C LYS A 667 3.37 26.00 28.58
N GLY A 668 2.67 26.52 27.57
CA GLY A 668 3.25 27.51 26.65
C GLY A 668 3.69 28.79 27.37
N LYS A 669 2.86 29.31 28.30
CA LYS A 669 3.21 30.46 29.16
C LYS A 669 4.36 30.15 30.12
N GLU A 670 4.40 28.94 30.69
CA GLU A 670 5.47 28.51 31.59
C GLU A 670 6.82 28.47 30.86
N ILE A 671 6.85 27.93 29.64
CA ILE A 671 8.05 27.89 28.79
C ILE A 671 8.45 29.31 28.35
N GLU A 672 7.50 30.14 27.89
CA GLU A 672 7.78 31.52 27.46
C GLU A 672 8.42 32.36 28.60
N ASN A 673 7.98 32.15 29.84
CA ASN A 673 8.53 32.81 31.03
C ASN A 673 9.75 32.10 31.64
N SER A 674 10.17 30.95 31.10
CA SER A 674 11.31 30.19 31.63
C SER A 674 12.64 30.84 31.26
N GLN A 675 13.50 31.03 32.24
CA GLN A 675 14.85 31.55 32.02
C GLN A 675 15.66 30.64 31.07
N GLN A 676 15.43 29.31 31.13
CA GLN A 676 16.06 28.36 30.20
C GLN A 676 15.64 28.56 28.74
N TYR A 677 14.38 28.95 28.50
CA TYR A 677 13.91 29.29 27.16
C TYR A 677 14.54 30.60 26.67
N LEU A 678 14.64 31.61 27.54
CA LEU A 678 15.29 32.89 27.21
C LEU A 678 16.78 32.70 26.89
N ASP A 679 17.49 31.90 27.68
CA ASP A 679 18.91 31.58 27.47
C ASP A 679 19.10 30.77 26.17
N SER A 680 18.28 29.74 25.94
CA SER A 680 18.30 28.95 24.70
C SER A 680 17.95 29.77 23.45
N LEU A 681 16.99 30.69 23.57
CA LEU A 681 16.64 31.66 22.53
C LEU A 681 17.80 32.63 22.25
N ALA A 682 18.50 33.10 23.28
CA ALA A 682 19.68 33.93 23.14
C ALA A 682 20.83 33.20 22.44
N ASP A 683 21.07 31.93 22.78
CA ASP A 683 22.07 31.09 22.09
C ASP A 683 21.68 30.79 20.64
N LEU A 684 20.41 30.53 20.34
CA LEU A 684 19.90 30.35 18.97
C LEU A 684 20.09 31.63 18.13
N ILE A 685 19.76 32.80 18.70
CA ILE A 685 19.97 34.11 18.06
C ILE A 685 21.47 34.35 17.86
N ARG A 686 22.31 34.03 18.85
CA ARG A 686 23.77 34.16 18.77
C ARG A 686 24.35 33.29 17.66
N GLN A 687 23.97 32.01 17.57
CA GLN A 687 24.39 31.12 16.49
C GLN A 687 23.92 31.63 15.12
N GLY A 688 22.69 32.15 15.03
CA GLY A 688 22.19 32.81 13.81
C GLY A 688 23.02 34.03 13.39
N ILE A 689 23.43 34.87 14.35
CA ILE A 689 24.30 36.02 14.12
C ILE A 689 25.73 35.58 13.73
N GLU A 690 26.29 34.56 14.39
CA GLU A 690 27.61 34.01 14.08
C GLU A 690 27.62 33.38 12.66
N ALA A 691 26.59 32.60 12.30
CA ALA A 691 26.43 32.03 10.96
C ALA A 691 26.21 33.11 9.88
N ALA A 692 25.41 34.14 10.16
CA ALA A 692 25.22 35.28 9.24
C ALA A 692 26.52 36.10 9.07
N ASN A 693 27.31 36.27 10.13
CA ASN A 693 28.63 36.90 10.07
C ASN A 693 29.64 36.04 9.29
N GLU A 694 29.58 34.70 9.39
CA GLU A 694 30.41 33.81 8.59
C GLU A 694 30.00 33.82 7.11
N ALA A 695 28.69 33.87 6.81
CA ALA A 695 28.18 34.05 5.45
C ALA A 695 28.63 35.39 4.85
N LEU A 696 28.55 36.49 5.61
CA LEU A 696 29.06 37.80 5.20
C LEU A 696 30.59 37.82 5.02
N ARG A 697 31.35 37.09 5.85
CA ARG A 697 32.79 36.89 5.64
C ARG A 697 33.04 36.14 4.34
N LYS A 698 32.34 35.04 4.06
CA LYS A 698 32.47 34.29 2.80
C LYS A 698 32.07 35.12 1.59
N GLU A 699 31.02 35.94 1.68
CA GLU A 699 30.62 36.88 0.63
C GLU A 699 31.70 37.96 0.41
N ASN A 700 32.28 38.50 1.47
CA ASN A 700 33.38 39.47 1.39
C ASN A 700 34.69 38.83 0.88
N ASP A 701 35.00 37.59 1.27
CA ASP A 701 36.16 36.84 0.79
C ASP A 701 35.99 36.46 -0.69
N GLN A 702 34.79 36.09 -1.13
CA GLN A 702 34.45 35.93 -2.55
C GLN A 702 34.54 37.25 -3.30
N ARG A 703 34.09 38.36 -2.71
CA ARG A 703 34.26 39.70 -3.25
C ARG A 703 35.75 40.05 -3.42
N LEU A 704 36.59 39.77 -2.42
CA LEU A 704 38.04 39.97 -2.47
C LEU A 704 38.72 39.05 -3.51
N GLN A 705 38.26 37.82 -3.67
CA GLN A 705 38.71 36.90 -4.73
C GLN A 705 38.33 37.42 -6.12
N ASN A 706 37.13 37.97 -6.28
CA ASN A 706 36.64 38.58 -7.53
C ASN A 706 37.31 39.93 -7.84
N GLU A 707 37.64 40.74 -6.82
CA GLU A 707 38.37 42.02 -6.97
C GLU A 707 39.89 41.82 -7.14
N GLY A 708 40.41 40.64 -6.80
CA GLY A 708 41.75 40.15 -7.11
C GLY A 708 42.84 40.56 -6.12
N MET A 709 43.71 39.62 -5.75
CA MET A 709 44.81 39.79 -4.78
C MET A 709 45.80 40.95 -5.09
N MET A 710 45.79 41.48 -6.32
CA MET A 710 46.71 42.53 -6.77
C MET A 710 46.46 43.90 -6.13
N ARG A 711 45.26 44.17 -5.58
CA ARG A 711 44.93 45.45 -4.93
C ARG A 711 45.45 45.61 -3.50
N GLN A 712 45.84 44.52 -2.82
CA GLN A 712 46.22 44.55 -1.39
C GLN A 712 47.73 44.58 -1.13
N LEU A 713 48.58 44.47 -2.14
CA LEU A 713 50.03 44.68 -1.98
C LEU A 713 50.32 46.18 -1.72
N PRO A 714 51.03 46.55 -0.64
CA PRO A 714 51.13 47.93 -0.17
C PRO A 714 51.83 48.92 -1.13
N ILE A 715 52.41 48.42 -2.23
CA ILE A 715 53.08 49.23 -3.26
C ILE A 715 52.27 49.26 -4.58
N MET A 716 51.35 48.30 -4.82
CA MET A 716 50.57 48.22 -6.06
C MET A 716 49.07 48.55 -5.91
N GLY A 717 48.51 48.56 -4.70
CA GLY A 717 47.11 48.97 -4.48
C GLY A 717 46.77 50.38 -4.98
N SER A 718 47.73 51.32 -4.92
CA SER A 718 47.54 52.70 -5.40
C SER A 718 47.40 52.80 -6.92
N LEU A 719 48.15 51.99 -7.68
CA LEU A 719 48.12 52.01 -9.15
C LEU A 719 46.84 51.36 -9.70
N VAL A 720 46.39 50.26 -9.10
CA VAL A 720 45.17 49.55 -9.54
C VAL A 720 43.91 50.35 -9.21
N ASN A 721 43.86 51.06 -8.07
CA ASN A 721 42.76 51.96 -7.74
C ASN A 721 42.71 53.23 -8.62
N TRP A 722 43.82 53.63 -9.25
CA TRP A 722 43.82 54.74 -10.22
C TRP A 722 43.26 54.32 -11.60
N TRP A 723 43.57 53.11 -12.07
CA TRP A 723 43.07 52.57 -13.34
C TRP A 723 41.66 51.97 -13.25
N SER A 724 41.20 51.63 -12.06
CA SER A 724 39.84 51.13 -11.81
C SER A 724 39.33 51.68 -10.47
N PRO A 725 38.73 52.89 -10.46
CA PRO A 725 38.23 53.53 -9.26
C PRO A 725 37.08 52.75 -8.64
N LEU A 726 37.14 52.55 -7.33
CA LEU A 726 36.06 52.00 -6.54
C LEU A 726 34.96 53.06 -6.35
N THR A 727 33.71 52.75 -6.72
CA THR A 727 32.56 53.61 -6.45
C THR A 727 32.34 53.73 -4.94
N PRO A 728 31.85 54.86 -4.41
CA PRO A 728 31.78 55.10 -2.95
C PRO A 728 30.92 54.09 -2.18
N GLU A 729 30.05 53.34 -2.86
CA GLU A 729 29.27 52.24 -2.28
C GLU A 729 30.12 51.03 -1.84
N SER A 730 31.35 50.90 -2.35
CA SER A 730 32.25 49.76 -2.12
C SER A 730 33.30 49.97 -1.02
N GLN A 731 33.44 51.19 -0.48
CA GLN A 731 34.45 51.52 0.54
C GLN A 731 33.91 51.52 1.99
N ASN A 732 32.59 51.55 2.19
CA ASN A 732 32.01 51.45 3.52
C ASN A 732 31.83 49.98 3.93
N ILE A 733 32.59 49.55 4.95
CA ILE A 733 32.26 48.35 5.72
C ILE A 733 30.99 48.67 6.51
N ARG A 734 29.83 48.32 5.95
CA ARG A 734 28.52 48.61 6.56
C ARG A 734 28.34 47.75 7.81
N GLY A 735 28.32 48.39 8.97
CA GLY A 735 27.81 47.77 10.19
C GLY A 735 26.34 47.38 10.00
N ARG A 736 25.95 46.24 10.56
CA ARG A 736 24.55 45.78 10.60
C ARG A 736 24.17 45.56 12.07
N ALA A 737 23.07 46.16 12.49
CA ALA A 737 22.49 45.99 13.81
C ALA A 737 21.28 45.07 13.71
N PHE A 738 21.23 44.04 14.55
CA PHE A 738 20.13 43.08 14.55
C PHE A 738 18.95 43.63 15.33
N ASN A 739 17.79 43.81 14.67
CA ASN A 739 16.59 44.29 15.32
C ASN A 739 15.72 43.10 15.80
N LEU A 740 15.73 42.87 17.11
CA LEU A 740 15.00 41.76 17.77
C LEU A 740 13.49 41.73 17.48
N LYS A 741 12.86 42.86 17.15
CA LYS A 741 11.41 42.91 16.84
C LYS A 741 11.12 42.60 15.38
N THR A 742 11.95 43.08 14.45
CA THR A 742 11.72 42.92 13.01
C THR A 742 12.44 41.72 12.41
N GLY A 743 13.32 41.03 13.17
CA GLY A 743 14.11 39.89 12.70
C GLY A 743 15.12 40.22 11.60
N GLU A 744 15.37 41.51 11.35
CA GLU A 744 16.15 41.99 10.22
C GLU A 744 17.47 42.63 10.65
N MET A 745 18.47 42.46 9.78
CA MET A 745 19.76 43.13 9.85
C MET A 745 19.63 44.54 9.28
N GLN A 746 19.41 45.54 10.14
CA GLN A 746 19.35 46.95 9.72
C GLN A 746 20.76 47.51 9.55
N GLU A 747 21.03 48.21 8.44
CA GLU A 747 22.30 48.92 8.27
C GLU A 747 22.43 50.04 9.31
N THR A 748 23.58 50.14 9.99
CA THR A 748 23.79 51.16 11.04
C THR A 748 23.68 52.60 10.53
N ASP A 749 23.75 52.81 9.22
CA ASP A 749 23.53 54.09 8.55
C ASP A 749 22.16 54.69 8.84
N VAL A 750 21.12 53.87 9.08
CA VAL A 750 19.76 54.36 9.42
C VAL A 750 19.74 54.96 10.83
N LEU A 751 20.43 54.32 11.77
CA LEU A 751 20.60 54.81 13.15
C LEU A 751 21.40 56.12 13.17
N PHE A 752 22.51 56.20 12.43
CA PHE A 752 23.32 57.43 12.33
C PHE A 752 22.59 58.58 11.63
N LYS A 753 21.76 58.31 10.61
CA LYS A 753 20.92 59.34 9.96
C LYS A 753 19.85 59.88 10.91
N SER A 754 19.19 59.02 11.71
CA SER A 754 18.18 59.46 12.68
C SER A 754 18.75 60.45 13.71
N LYS A 755 19.99 60.23 14.17
CA LYS A 755 20.67 61.04 15.18
C LYS A 755 21.22 62.37 14.66
N LYS A 756 21.18 62.61 13.34
CA LYS A 756 21.69 63.83 12.69
C LYS A 756 20.60 64.85 12.34
N ASN A 757 19.31 64.50 12.52
CA ASN A 757 18.15 65.29 12.11
C ASN A 757 17.25 65.73 13.30
N SER A 758 17.76 65.77 14.53
CA SER A 758 17.01 66.23 15.71
C SER A 758 17.66 67.45 16.37
N ASP A 759 17.35 68.63 15.86
CA ASP A 759 17.75 69.91 16.47
C ASP A 759 16.55 70.88 16.53
N VAL A 760 15.58 70.55 17.40
CA VAL A 760 14.49 71.44 17.85
C VAL A 760 14.17 71.16 19.32
N THR A 761 13.89 72.22 20.09
CA THR A 761 13.81 72.31 21.56
C THR A 761 12.50 71.70 22.15
N PRO A 762 12.47 71.23 23.43
CA PRO A 762 11.41 70.34 23.94
C PRO A 762 10.29 71.03 24.73
N PRO A 763 9.24 70.27 25.12
CA PRO A 763 8.90 70.24 26.55
C PRO A 763 8.46 68.87 27.14
N LYS A 764 9.18 68.47 28.19
CA LYS A 764 8.73 67.84 29.47
C LYS A 764 7.59 66.80 29.47
N THR A 765 7.93 65.56 29.90
CA THR A 765 7.53 65.10 31.25
C THR A 765 8.50 64.07 31.86
N LYS A 766 8.99 64.41 33.07
CA LYS A 766 9.56 63.58 34.16
C LYS A 766 10.09 62.15 33.86
N ASN A 767 11.41 62.00 33.90
CA ASN A 767 12.04 60.82 34.48
C ASN A 767 12.44 61.12 35.93
N GLU A 768 12.13 60.22 36.86
CA GLU A 768 12.88 60.09 38.11
C GLU A 768 13.99 59.05 37.90
N THR A 769 15.20 59.39 38.33
CA THR A 769 16.35 58.47 38.29
C THR A 769 16.93 58.38 39.70
N PRO A 770 17.05 57.19 40.30
CA PRO A 770 17.96 56.97 41.42
C PRO A 770 19.40 56.94 40.89
N GLN A 771 20.24 57.84 41.39
CA GLN A 771 21.68 57.84 41.09
C GLN A 771 22.41 56.75 41.88
N ILE A 772 23.51 56.23 41.33
CA ILE A 772 24.64 55.73 42.10
C ILE A 772 25.81 56.70 41.85
N PRO A 773 26.49 57.26 42.87
CA PRO A 773 27.56 58.22 42.66
C PRO A 773 28.93 57.55 42.55
N HIS A 774 29.77 58.06 41.64
CA HIS A 774 31.23 57.91 41.70
C HIS A 774 31.88 59.24 41.32
N GLU A 775 32.77 59.75 42.17
CA GLU A 775 33.66 60.88 41.89
C GLU A 775 34.96 60.75 42.72
N PRO A 776 36.05 61.49 42.42
CA PRO A 776 37.27 60.81 41.96
C PRO A 776 38.58 61.30 42.62
N SER A 777 39.73 60.70 42.29
CA SER A 777 40.96 61.45 41.97
C SER A 777 42.16 60.61 41.49
N ALA A 778 42.85 61.22 40.51
CA ALA A 778 44.28 61.24 40.19
C ALA A 778 45.27 60.22 40.81
N THR A 779 46.05 59.59 39.93
CA THR A 779 47.36 58.97 40.21
C THR A 779 48.51 59.86 39.72
N LYS A 780 49.63 59.86 40.45
CA LYS A 780 50.91 60.46 40.00
C LYS A 780 52.10 59.68 40.56
N GLU A 781 53.04 59.34 39.68
CA GLU A 781 54.45 58.97 39.91
C GLU A 781 54.82 57.72 40.77
N GLU A 782 55.60 56.84 40.14
CA GLU A 782 56.49 55.80 40.73
C GLU A 782 57.72 56.44 41.46
N PRO A 783 58.72 55.72 42.01
CA PRO A 783 58.95 54.25 42.12
C PRO A 783 59.42 53.75 43.51
N SER A 784 59.61 52.42 43.68
CA SER A 784 60.84 51.78 44.22
C SER A 784 60.61 50.34 44.75
N GLN A 785 61.68 49.65 45.16
CA GLN A 785 61.82 48.18 45.17
C GLN A 785 61.74 47.51 46.56
N SER A 786 61.59 46.17 46.51
CA SER A 786 62.29 45.15 47.33
C SER A 786 61.66 44.59 48.62
N SER A 787 61.79 43.26 48.77
CA SER A 787 61.83 42.45 50.01
C SER A 787 60.55 42.37 50.88
N SER A 788 60.33 41.36 51.74
CA SER A 788 60.69 39.93 51.77
C SER A 788 60.03 39.29 53.01
N GLU A 789 59.56 38.03 52.91
CA GLU A 789 59.37 37.07 54.02
C GLU A 789 58.42 37.42 55.20
N GLY A 790 57.73 36.40 55.74
CA GLY A 790 56.80 36.53 56.88
C GLY A 790 55.89 35.31 57.02
N GLU A 791 56.32 34.34 57.82
CA GLU A 791 55.74 32.98 57.92
C GLU A 791 54.71 32.84 59.08
N ALA A 792 54.13 31.64 59.22
CA ALA A 792 53.53 31.05 60.45
C ALA A 792 52.10 31.50 60.89
N THR A 793 51.19 30.64 61.42
CA THR A 793 51.22 29.19 61.75
C THR A 793 49.82 28.63 62.13
N VAL A 794 49.57 27.34 61.83
CA VAL A 794 48.88 26.28 62.66
C VAL A 794 47.39 26.49 63.08
N ALA A 795 46.41 25.71 62.57
CA ALA A 795 45.95 24.33 62.90
C ALA A 795 44.99 24.26 64.13
N GLU A 796 44.16 23.24 64.42
CA GLU A 796 43.97 21.87 63.88
C GLU A 796 42.56 21.30 64.28
N GLU A 797 42.25 20.08 63.82
CA GLU A 797 41.36 19.03 64.41
C GLU A 797 39.82 18.97 64.13
N VAL A 798 39.13 17.80 64.15
CA VAL A 798 39.39 16.41 63.66
C VAL A 798 38.15 15.47 63.89
N THR A 799 37.81 14.58 62.93
CA THR A 799 37.00 13.31 62.97
C THR A 799 35.58 13.25 63.62
N SER A 800 34.56 12.58 63.03
CA SER A 800 34.21 11.12 63.03
C SER A 800 33.82 10.54 64.42
N SER A 801 32.87 9.60 64.63
CA SER A 801 32.13 8.69 63.73
C SER A 801 30.89 8.03 64.42
N SER A 802 30.08 7.29 63.63
CA SER A 802 29.32 6.06 63.98
C SER A 802 28.04 6.01 64.85
N GLU A 803 27.09 5.23 64.30
CA GLU A 803 26.23 4.20 64.93
C GLU A 803 24.80 4.46 65.49
N GLU A 804 24.08 3.34 65.52
CA GLU A 804 22.64 3.09 65.43
C GLU A 804 21.79 3.49 66.65
N THR A 805 20.50 3.82 66.42
CA THR A 805 19.35 2.91 66.73
C THR A 805 17.97 3.56 66.46
N LYS A 806 16.98 2.73 66.16
CA LYS A 806 15.53 3.06 66.21
C LYS A 806 14.93 2.51 67.52
N PRO A 807 13.85 3.12 68.02
CA PRO A 807 12.58 2.39 67.96
C PRO A 807 11.37 3.27 67.55
N ALA A 808 10.22 2.63 67.39
CA ALA A 808 8.96 3.22 66.91
C ALA A 808 7.89 3.35 68.00
N ILE A 809 6.80 4.07 67.70
CA ILE A 809 5.40 4.01 68.20
C ILE A 809 4.77 5.37 67.81
N ALA A 810 3.51 5.57 67.40
CA ALA A 810 2.42 4.87 66.69
C ALA A 810 1.13 5.71 66.93
N ALA A 811 0.07 5.49 66.15
CA ALA A 811 -1.31 6.04 66.31
C ALA A 811 -1.53 7.56 66.03
N GLU A 812 -2.69 8.04 65.53
CA GLU A 812 -3.85 7.45 64.79
C GLU A 812 -4.80 8.57 64.31
N SER A 813 -5.73 8.28 63.38
CA SER A 813 -6.89 9.10 62.91
C SER A 813 -6.58 10.41 62.14
N ALA A 814 -7.25 10.77 61.04
CA ALA A 814 -8.63 10.47 60.60
C ALA A 814 -8.75 10.43 59.06
#